data_AF-A0A9D8XBF2-F1
#
_entry.id   AF-A0A9D8XBF2-F1
#
_cell.length_a   1.000
_cell.length_b   1.000
_cell.length_c   1.000
_cell.angle_alpha   90.00
_cell.angle_beta   90.00
_cell.angle_gamma   90.00
#
_symmetry.space_group_name_H-M   'P 1'
#
loop_
_entity.id
_entity.type
_entity.pdbx_description
1 polymer ?
#
loop_
_entity_poly.entity_id
_entity_poly.type
_entity_poly.pdbx_seq_one_letter_code
_entity_poly.pdbx_strand_id
1 'polypeptide(L)'
;MLKKRPEKKRTFAALTTLTAAAALGLSVHSVSADTLVGFWNFDGTTHLEMTPGAGHAGDWANLTNGTIFGSGVTFVEDDILGSTVAKFTDAGGIKVGTFPLISAGSPDFSFSAYVQNQESTNDVIMGNRYPDAGGGYNFFKVTKNKLEYQIGGSNHSTEYGLLVGSEWEHIAVTREGNALNYYVNGSLISSKAMTVDMKAPIQFGLGGDSANNTEYWTGLMDSFSVYASAQKHSDIIFQSAARYNGMTAYWNTADYTEGKNWVDRINGQVANFAPSSLNGAAAKFEFDRDLTPSETAWYTAAASADHVYDQSGAWNTAAPTVPTTAWVYEGTVDYAAPTAPAGMYVGGGTAAAALNISVDQFNTIDLTRILRNGTVTTSAGGTDFGKTIEVDGGTLNTKAGWFNLTGGARVTLSRGTISTAGVRIGQGSGNVEVNQYGGTFQTTGNVFIADNSTSSTGTYNMYSGNFACGDTICVGQHQGVGTMNVYGGTVTAAKYIYVSYTTNSTGVLNIHGGTVRTNIDLAVGQSANNTNGTLNIYGGKVETVGHVSLGNVNNAPRSTMNMTGGTVISHGGFLIARKPGTNASANISGGFYKTHTGIYAGDSGTGTLTLSGGSLTAKEKIYVGTNAGASGTVSVQDGMLSAPVAYIGQAGKGHVAQSGGTVLLPDMQLGTSLVDGKSSIYSLSGGSLYTRTITGAAGFDFTGGKLVTNSVDSSLNQLGGTLEVRAASDGLNWRRFEGQSPALTDAIWNDLDSLTPSTSGIGIVGDSSSIPDINTFMTSYDGYIYVPEAGNYTFHINVDDNAQIFIDGKSIGSGSWVDYYTYQTGSAELTAGLHPIQINMREGSGGQSLDIDIEKTGTGNRVDLNTPGILFSDAPLNAEIGTLEIAGDYTMAEDAVLNIDVDLSKGITDQLIIDGDMEANGVLNLIFSGELSQDASFQLFDVAGDANFGFSEIHLLSNPYDDSNWDLTGLMAGGDGFLRSTGVPEPSTWLLLVCGAFGMMTLRRRGKVGNAQ
;
A
#
# COMPACT_ATOMS: atom_id res chain seq x y z
N MET A 1 40.76 22.85 2.31
CA MET A 1 40.92 22.33 3.69
C MET A 1 39.90 21.23 3.90
N LEU A 2 40.31 19.98 3.66
CA LEU A 2 39.51 18.78 3.89
C LEU A 2 39.50 18.47 5.39
N LYS A 3 38.35 18.67 6.07
CA LYS A 3 38.15 18.10 7.40
C LYS A 3 37.81 16.62 7.25
N LYS A 4 38.83 15.77 7.38
CA LYS A 4 38.70 14.34 7.66
C LYS A 4 37.74 14.14 8.83
N ARG A 5 36.58 13.50 8.58
CA ARG A 5 35.77 12.88 9.63
C ARG A 5 36.53 11.64 10.14
N PRO A 6 36.50 11.34 11.45
CA PRO A 6 37.34 10.30 12.02
C PRO A 6 36.81 8.91 11.63
N GLU A 7 37.70 8.08 11.07
CA GLU A 7 37.50 6.63 10.91
C GLU A 7 37.19 6.02 12.28
N LYS A 8 35.94 5.60 12.51
CA LYS A 8 35.63 4.69 13.61
C LYS A 8 36.07 3.29 13.22
N LYS A 9 37.37 3.01 13.34
CA LYS A 9 37.83 1.63 13.53
C LYS A 9 37.34 1.16 14.89
N ARG A 10 36.21 0.44 14.93
CA ARG A 10 35.83 -0.33 16.11
C ARG A 10 36.58 -1.65 16.07
N THR A 11 37.72 -1.68 16.73
CA THR A 11 38.39 -2.90 17.16
C THR A 11 37.40 -3.71 18.00
N PHE A 12 37.03 -4.91 17.53
CA PHE A 12 36.32 -5.90 18.32
C PHE A 12 37.25 -6.38 19.45
N ALA A 13 37.16 -5.74 20.60
CA ALA A 13 37.67 -6.27 21.85
C ALA A 13 36.51 -7.00 22.54
N ALA A 14 36.63 -8.32 22.66
CA ALA A 14 35.76 -9.14 23.48
C ALA A 14 35.87 -8.67 24.95
N LEU A 15 34.92 -7.85 25.40
CA LEU A 15 34.82 -7.41 26.79
C LEU A 15 33.36 -7.47 27.25
N THR A 16 33.06 -8.57 27.93
CA THR A 16 32.02 -8.80 28.94
C THR A 16 31.11 -7.61 29.30
N THR A 17 29.91 -7.53 28.71
CA THR A 17 28.76 -6.79 29.28
C THR A 17 27.44 -7.45 28.88
N LEU A 18 27.00 -8.45 29.65
CA LEU A 18 25.67 -9.10 29.55
C LEU A 18 24.57 -8.32 30.31
N THR A 19 24.80 -7.06 30.67
CA THR A 19 23.89 -6.25 31.49
C THR A 19 22.98 -5.32 30.69
N ALA A 20 23.18 -5.19 29.37
CA ALA A 20 22.36 -4.31 28.52
C ALA A 20 21.17 -5.01 27.83
N ALA A 21 21.17 -6.35 27.72
CA ALA A 21 20.12 -7.10 27.03
C ALA A 21 18.78 -7.13 27.78
N ALA A 22 18.76 -6.83 29.09
CA ALA A 22 17.55 -6.80 29.90
C ALA A 22 16.66 -5.56 29.67
N ALA A 23 17.13 -4.54 28.93
CA ALA A 23 16.43 -3.27 28.75
C ALA A 23 15.63 -3.15 27.44
N LEU A 24 15.73 -4.11 26.51
CA LEU A 24 15.15 -4.00 25.16
C LEU A 24 14.09 -5.05 24.79
N GLY A 25 13.57 -5.83 25.75
CA GLY A 25 12.38 -6.66 25.51
C GLY A 25 12.51 -7.70 24.37
N LEU A 26 13.71 -8.08 23.96
CA LEU A 26 13.95 -9.05 22.89
C LEU A 26 13.41 -10.45 23.27
N SER A 27 12.49 -10.96 22.45
CA SER A 27 11.95 -12.32 22.54
C SER A 27 12.91 -13.31 21.88
N VAL A 28 13.47 -14.23 22.67
CA VAL A 28 14.24 -15.40 22.21
C VAL A 28 13.22 -16.50 21.88
N HIS A 29 13.18 -16.94 20.62
CA HIS A 29 12.33 -18.03 20.12
C HIS A 29 13.19 -19.25 19.77
N SER A 30 12.66 -20.46 20.01
CA SER A 30 13.35 -21.75 19.87
C SER A 30 12.74 -22.63 18.78
N VAL A 31 13.47 -22.93 17.70
CA VAL A 31 13.15 -24.00 16.71
C VAL A 31 14.46 -24.55 16.09
N SER A 32 14.61 -25.86 15.84
CA SER A 32 15.87 -26.65 15.62
C SER A 32 16.92 -26.11 14.63
N ALA A 33 18.23 -26.18 14.94
CA ALA A 33 19.35 -25.69 14.09
C ALA A 33 20.10 -26.76 13.28
N ASP A 34 19.66 -28.01 13.33
CA ASP A 34 20.35 -29.14 12.68
C ASP A 34 20.26 -29.15 11.14
N THR A 35 19.76 -28.08 10.52
CA THR A 35 19.43 -28.08 9.08
C THR A 35 20.02 -26.90 8.30
N LEU A 36 20.56 -25.83 8.91
CA LEU A 36 21.21 -24.77 8.11
C LEU A 36 22.44 -25.34 7.38
N VAL A 37 22.46 -25.24 6.06
CA VAL A 37 23.53 -25.79 5.20
C VAL A 37 24.50 -24.70 4.76
N GLY A 38 23.98 -23.52 4.42
CA GLY A 38 24.78 -22.40 3.98
C GLY A 38 24.05 -21.08 4.22
N PHE A 39 24.81 -20.06 4.60
CA PHE A 39 24.33 -18.72 4.84
C PHE A 39 25.31 -17.71 4.23
N TRP A 40 24.81 -16.83 3.36
CA TRP A 40 25.56 -15.77 2.70
C TRP A 40 25.06 -14.42 3.17
N ASN A 41 25.86 -13.75 4.00
CA ASN A 41 25.57 -12.43 4.56
C ASN A 41 26.00 -11.27 3.66
N PHE A 42 26.93 -11.50 2.73
CA PHE A 42 27.52 -10.46 1.89
C PHE A 42 28.20 -9.31 2.67
N ASP A 43 28.61 -9.57 3.92
CA ASP A 43 29.27 -8.57 4.77
C ASP A 43 30.72 -8.33 4.32
N GLY A 44 31.02 -7.09 3.93
CA GLY A 44 32.36 -6.63 3.55
C GLY A 44 32.49 -6.27 2.07
N THR A 45 33.39 -5.34 1.76
CA THR A 45 33.48 -4.67 0.46
C THR A 45 33.96 -5.55 -0.71
N THR A 46 34.36 -6.81 -0.46
CA THR A 46 34.95 -7.71 -1.47
C THR A 46 34.67 -9.21 -1.26
N HIS A 47 33.87 -9.61 -0.26
CA HIS A 47 33.82 -11.01 0.18
C HIS A 47 32.47 -11.69 -0.07
N LEU A 48 32.51 -12.90 -0.62
CA LEU A 48 31.45 -13.89 -0.58
C LEU A 48 31.75 -14.85 0.56
N GLU A 49 31.13 -14.64 1.71
CA GLU A 49 31.33 -15.50 2.87
C GLU A 49 30.09 -16.38 3.07
N MET A 50 30.25 -17.68 2.80
CA MET A 50 29.29 -18.68 3.25
C MET A 50 29.70 -19.10 4.65
N THR A 51 28.83 -18.91 5.63
CA THR A 51 29.02 -19.54 6.94
C THR A 51 28.38 -20.93 6.91
N PRO A 52 29.16 -22.03 7.02
CA PRO A 52 28.62 -23.38 7.03
C PRO A 52 27.92 -23.66 8.36
N GLY A 53 26.74 -24.29 8.30
CA GLY A 53 26.14 -24.91 9.49
C GLY A 53 26.79 -26.25 9.85
N ALA A 54 26.27 -26.94 10.84
CA ALA A 54 26.85 -28.17 11.40
C ALA A 54 26.83 -29.36 10.39
N GLY A 55 27.81 -29.40 9.49
CA GLY A 55 28.07 -30.51 8.58
C GLY A 55 27.24 -30.48 7.29
N HIS A 56 27.92 -30.48 6.14
CA HIS A 56 27.35 -30.65 4.81
C HIS A 56 26.77 -32.07 4.60
N ALA A 57 25.74 -32.46 5.34
CA ALA A 57 25.12 -33.77 5.18
C ALA A 57 24.04 -33.75 4.09
N GLY A 58 24.12 -34.68 3.13
CA GLY A 58 23.07 -34.94 2.12
C GLY A 58 23.27 -34.25 0.76
N ASP A 59 22.18 -34.07 0.02
CA ASP A 59 22.17 -33.65 -1.40
C ASP A 59 22.68 -32.21 -1.65
N TRP A 60 22.93 -31.43 -0.60
CA TRP A 60 23.47 -30.06 -0.65
C TRP A 60 24.99 -29.98 -0.39
N ALA A 61 25.71 -31.10 -0.41
CA ALA A 61 27.15 -31.14 -0.13
C ALA A 61 28.04 -30.31 -1.10
N ASN A 62 27.47 -29.82 -2.19
CA ASN A 62 28.17 -29.07 -3.24
C ASN A 62 27.97 -27.54 -3.15
N LEU A 63 27.41 -27.02 -2.06
CA LEU A 63 27.36 -25.56 -1.83
C LEU A 63 28.77 -25.02 -1.58
N THR A 64 29.04 -23.82 -2.09
CA THR A 64 30.36 -23.17 -2.04
C THR A 64 30.22 -21.73 -1.58
N ASN A 65 31.32 -21.07 -1.19
CA ASN A 65 31.31 -19.64 -0.88
C ASN A 65 30.71 -18.77 -1.99
N GLY A 66 30.71 -19.26 -3.23
CA GLY A 66 30.16 -18.56 -4.38
C GLY A 66 31.27 -18.11 -5.32
N THR A 67 31.03 -18.18 -6.64
CA THR A 67 31.92 -17.59 -7.65
C THR A 67 31.13 -16.59 -8.47
N ILE A 68 31.60 -15.33 -8.54
CA ILE A 68 30.99 -14.31 -9.40
C ILE A 68 31.24 -14.69 -10.86
N PHE A 69 30.18 -14.63 -11.67
CA PHE A 69 30.26 -14.74 -13.12
C PHE A 69 29.70 -13.45 -13.76
N GLY A 70 30.28 -13.07 -14.89
CA GLY A 70 30.02 -11.75 -15.48
C GLY A 70 30.68 -10.60 -14.70
N SER A 71 30.25 -9.36 -14.99
CA SER A 71 30.78 -8.13 -14.37
C SER A 71 29.74 -7.36 -13.53
N GLY A 72 28.52 -7.86 -13.43
CA GLY A 72 27.37 -7.16 -12.83
C GLY A 72 27.20 -7.29 -11.31
N VAL A 73 28.13 -7.90 -10.58
CA VAL A 73 28.02 -8.06 -9.12
C VAL A 73 28.99 -7.13 -8.39
N THR A 74 28.47 -6.30 -7.51
CA THR A 74 29.22 -5.40 -6.63
C THR A 74 28.67 -5.48 -5.21
N PHE A 75 29.39 -4.90 -4.24
CA PHE A 75 28.97 -4.86 -2.84
C PHE A 75 28.81 -3.40 -2.42
N VAL A 76 27.65 -3.05 -1.88
CA VAL A 76 27.29 -1.66 -1.51
C VAL A 76 26.85 -1.61 -0.05
N GLU A 77 27.02 -0.45 0.60
CA GLU A 77 26.46 -0.25 1.93
C GLU A 77 24.94 -0.17 1.87
N ASP A 78 24.29 -0.79 2.84
CA ASP A 78 22.86 -0.70 3.11
C ASP A 78 22.53 0.61 3.81
N ASP A 79 21.69 1.44 3.18
CA ASP A 79 21.30 2.75 3.68
C ASP A 79 20.52 2.70 5.01
N ILE A 80 19.91 1.56 5.35
CA ILE A 80 19.07 1.37 6.55
C ILE A 80 19.85 0.74 7.70
N LEU A 81 20.58 -0.34 7.43
CA LEU A 81 21.27 -1.12 8.48
C LEU A 81 22.78 -0.80 8.61
N GLY A 82 23.37 -0.15 7.61
CA GLY A 82 24.81 0.12 7.54
C GLY A 82 25.69 -1.14 7.37
N SER A 83 25.09 -2.29 7.05
CA SER A 83 25.76 -3.52 6.61
C SER A 83 26.13 -3.44 5.13
N THR A 84 26.83 -4.44 4.60
CA THR A 84 27.11 -4.53 3.15
C THR A 84 26.16 -5.55 2.52
N VAL A 85 25.60 -5.22 1.34
CA VAL A 85 24.70 -6.10 0.58
C VAL A 85 25.22 -6.36 -0.82
N ALA A 86 24.80 -7.45 -1.44
CA ALA A 86 25.16 -7.77 -2.82
C ALA A 86 24.26 -6.99 -3.79
N LYS A 87 24.87 -6.19 -4.67
CA LYS A 87 24.21 -5.47 -5.76
C LYS A 87 24.45 -6.18 -7.07
N PHE A 88 23.36 -6.48 -7.77
CA PHE A 88 23.35 -7.12 -9.08
C PHE A 88 22.90 -6.14 -10.16
N THR A 89 23.43 -6.32 -11.36
CA THR A 89 23.03 -5.62 -12.59
C THR A 89 22.76 -6.65 -13.68
N ASP A 90 22.24 -6.19 -14.81
CA ASP A 90 22.00 -6.91 -16.07
C ASP A 90 23.23 -7.60 -16.73
N ALA A 91 24.33 -7.78 -16.01
CA ALA A 91 25.61 -8.25 -16.55
C ALA A 91 26.37 -9.26 -15.66
N GLY A 92 25.75 -9.86 -14.63
CA GLY A 92 26.41 -10.88 -13.82
C GLY A 92 25.59 -11.46 -12.67
N GLY A 93 26.12 -12.51 -12.05
CA GLY A 93 25.51 -13.16 -10.88
C GLY A 93 26.53 -13.94 -10.05
N ILE A 94 26.05 -14.70 -9.06
CA ILE A 94 26.89 -15.52 -8.16
C ILE A 94 26.50 -16.99 -8.28
N LYS A 95 27.48 -17.85 -8.57
CA LYS A 95 27.35 -19.31 -8.65
C LYS A 95 27.57 -19.94 -7.27
N VAL A 96 26.53 -20.42 -6.58
CA VAL A 96 26.61 -20.86 -5.17
C VAL A 96 26.68 -22.37 -4.95
N GLY A 97 26.51 -23.18 -5.99
CA GLY A 97 26.66 -24.65 -5.91
C GLY A 97 25.62 -25.38 -6.73
N THR A 98 25.34 -26.64 -6.45
CA THR A 98 24.34 -27.42 -7.20
C THR A 98 23.05 -27.53 -6.38
N PHE A 99 21.92 -27.25 -7.03
CA PHE A 99 20.58 -27.49 -6.48
C PHE A 99 20.28 -29.00 -6.52
N PRO A 100 19.76 -29.59 -5.43
CA PRO A 100 19.58 -31.04 -5.33
C PRO A 100 18.52 -31.57 -6.29
N LEU A 101 18.60 -32.87 -6.59
CA LEU A 101 17.58 -33.56 -7.37
C LEU A 101 16.27 -33.64 -6.56
N ILE A 102 15.17 -33.12 -7.11
CA ILE A 102 13.85 -33.26 -6.48
C ILE A 102 13.13 -34.47 -7.07
N SER A 103 12.86 -35.49 -6.25
CA SER A 103 12.06 -36.67 -6.56
C SER A 103 11.03 -36.98 -5.46
N ALA A 104 10.09 -37.86 -5.76
CA ALA A 104 9.21 -38.46 -4.75
C ALA A 104 10.07 -39.23 -3.73
N GLY A 105 10.20 -38.66 -2.53
CA GLY A 105 11.07 -39.19 -1.47
C GLY A 105 12.39 -38.44 -1.25
N SER A 106 12.70 -37.36 -2.00
CA SER A 106 13.81 -36.46 -1.65
C SER A 106 13.63 -35.89 -0.24
N PRO A 107 14.74 -35.57 0.46
CA PRO A 107 14.67 -34.87 1.74
C PRO A 107 14.03 -33.49 1.59
N ASP A 108 13.45 -33.02 2.69
CA ASP A 108 12.90 -31.67 2.79
C ASP A 108 14.02 -30.62 2.73
N PHE A 109 13.71 -29.44 2.23
CA PHE A 109 14.66 -28.33 2.16
C PHE A 109 13.94 -26.99 2.22
N SER A 110 14.70 -25.93 2.49
CA SER A 110 14.25 -24.56 2.31
C SER A 110 15.37 -23.67 1.84
N PHE A 111 15.03 -22.56 1.19
CA PHE A 111 15.95 -21.45 1.01
C PHE A 111 15.20 -20.13 1.06
N SER A 112 15.89 -19.07 1.44
CA SER A 112 15.30 -17.74 1.58
C SER A 112 16.33 -16.63 1.33
N ALA A 113 15.85 -15.44 0.98
CA ALA A 113 16.66 -14.23 0.85
C ALA A 113 15.81 -12.99 1.09
N TYR A 114 16.45 -11.91 1.52
CA TYR A 114 15.93 -10.57 1.34
C TYR A 114 16.34 -10.04 -0.04
N VAL A 115 15.41 -9.43 -0.76
CA VAL A 115 15.66 -8.83 -2.07
C VAL A 115 15.02 -7.45 -2.17
N GLN A 116 15.73 -6.52 -2.80
CA GLN A 116 15.20 -5.25 -3.26
C GLN A 116 15.25 -5.28 -4.79
N ASN A 117 14.11 -5.48 -5.42
CA ASN A 117 14.01 -5.70 -6.85
C ASN A 117 13.99 -4.36 -7.61
N GLN A 118 14.87 -4.20 -8.60
CA GLN A 118 15.07 -2.94 -9.33
C GLN A 118 14.70 -3.03 -10.82
N GLU A 119 14.17 -4.17 -11.26
CA GLU A 119 13.81 -4.40 -12.66
C GLU A 119 12.40 -4.97 -12.84
N SER A 120 11.92 -4.89 -14.08
CA SER A 120 10.57 -5.27 -14.46
C SER A 120 10.51 -6.53 -15.33
N THR A 121 11.62 -7.22 -15.53
CA THR A 121 11.74 -8.42 -16.38
C THR A 121 11.63 -9.72 -15.57
N ASN A 122 11.55 -10.87 -16.27
CA ASN A 122 11.35 -12.20 -15.66
C ASN A 122 12.68 -12.96 -15.50
N ASP A 123 13.68 -12.28 -14.96
CA ASP A 123 15.05 -12.78 -14.84
C ASP A 123 15.30 -13.52 -13.51
N VAL A 124 16.42 -14.23 -13.42
CA VAL A 124 16.70 -15.18 -12.34
C VAL A 124 17.19 -14.42 -11.10
N ILE A 125 16.35 -14.34 -10.07
CA ILE A 125 16.75 -13.85 -8.74
C ILE A 125 17.51 -14.96 -7.99
N MET A 126 16.93 -16.16 -7.93
CA MET A 126 17.54 -17.35 -7.33
C MET A 126 17.19 -18.57 -8.18
N GLY A 127 18.12 -19.49 -8.40
CA GLY A 127 17.87 -20.68 -9.23
C GLY A 127 18.72 -20.70 -10.49
N ASN A 128 18.20 -21.36 -11.53
CA ASN A 128 18.80 -21.41 -12.85
C ASN A 128 17.76 -21.80 -13.90
N ARG A 129 17.91 -21.29 -15.14
CA ARG A 129 17.00 -21.54 -16.26
C ARG A 129 17.43 -22.71 -17.14
N TYR A 130 18.73 -22.90 -17.33
CA TYR A 130 19.27 -23.97 -18.17
C TYR A 130 20.07 -24.99 -17.34
N PRO A 131 20.00 -26.30 -17.64
CA PRO A 131 20.85 -27.29 -16.99
C PRO A 131 22.31 -27.14 -17.46
N ASP A 132 23.26 -27.65 -16.68
CA ASP A 132 24.65 -27.79 -17.13
C ASP A 132 24.73 -28.74 -18.34
N ALA A 133 25.74 -28.54 -19.19
CA ALA A 133 25.90 -29.26 -20.46
C ALA A 133 25.80 -30.79 -20.29
N GLY A 134 24.83 -31.41 -20.97
CA GLY A 134 24.71 -32.89 -21.11
C GLY A 134 23.57 -33.57 -20.33
N GLY A 135 22.76 -32.82 -19.57
CA GLY A 135 21.56 -33.34 -18.88
C GLY A 135 20.25 -33.01 -19.61
N GLY A 136 19.19 -33.81 -19.40
CA GLY A 136 17.84 -33.48 -19.87
C GLY A 136 17.36 -32.12 -19.32
N TYR A 137 16.54 -31.40 -20.09
CA TYR A 137 16.03 -30.08 -19.72
C TYR A 137 15.29 -30.15 -18.36
N ASN A 138 15.82 -29.49 -17.33
CA ASN A 138 15.18 -29.21 -16.04
C ASN A 138 15.64 -27.81 -15.62
N PHE A 139 14.78 -27.09 -14.91
CA PHE A 139 15.12 -25.78 -14.37
C PHE A 139 14.29 -25.49 -13.13
N PHE A 140 14.75 -24.55 -12.32
CA PHE A 140 14.06 -24.05 -11.15
C PHE A 140 14.54 -22.62 -10.93
N LYS A 141 13.65 -21.64 -11.00
CA LYS A 141 13.97 -20.23 -10.83
C LYS A 141 12.89 -19.49 -10.08
N VAL A 142 13.34 -18.60 -9.21
CA VAL A 142 12.57 -17.54 -8.56
C VAL A 142 12.85 -16.27 -9.35
N THR A 143 11.80 -15.61 -9.82
CA THR A 143 11.87 -14.34 -10.55
C THR A 143 11.12 -13.26 -9.80
N LYS A 144 10.94 -12.07 -10.38
CA LYS A 144 10.14 -11.01 -9.74
C LYS A 144 8.66 -11.36 -9.57
N ASN A 145 8.13 -12.27 -10.40
CA ASN A 145 6.70 -12.54 -10.44
C ASN A 145 6.35 -14.02 -10.50
N LYS A 146 7.33 -14.92 -10.57
CA LYS A 146 7.07 -16.34 -10.71
C LYS A 146 8.11 -17.21 -10.01
N LEU A 147 7.61 -18.27 -9.41
CA LEU A 147 8.41 -19.44 -9.08
C LEU A 147 8.17 -20.42 -10.21
N GLU A 148 9.17 -20.63 -11.05
CA GLU A 148 9.07 -21.45 -12.25
C GLU A 148 9.99 -22.65 -12.15
N TYR A 149 9.50 -23.83 -12.51
CA TYR A 149 10.31 -25.03 -12.56
C TYR A 149 9.83 -25.98 -13.65
N GLN A 150 10.76 -26.79 -14.18
CA GLN A 150 10.41 -27.89 -15.09
C GLN A 150 10.78 -29.23 -14.50
N ILE A 151 9.80 -30.13 -14.54
CA ILE A 151 9.91 -31.49 -14.02
C ILE A 151 9.17 -32.43 -14.97
N GLY A 152 9.74 -33.62 -15.22
CA GLY A 152 9.12 -34.60 -16.12
C GLY A 152 8.97 -34.16 -17.59
N GLY A 153 9.51 -33.01 -17.99
CA GLY A 153 9.30 -32.40 -19.31
C GLY A 153 8.14 -31.40 -19.36
N SER A 154 7.51 -31.07 -18.23
CA SER A 154 6.41 -30.10 -18.12
C SER A 154 6.86 -28.85 -17.35
N ASN A 155 6.46 -27.67 -17.85
CA ASN A 155 6.69 -26.41 -17.14
C ASN A 155 5.61 -26.19 -16.08
N HIS A 156 6.03 -25.74 -14.91
CA HIS A 156 5.16 -25.36 -13.82
C HIS A 156 5.55 -23.97 -13.35
N SER A 157 4.56 -23.13 -13.10
CA SER A 157 4.76 -21.86 -12.41
C SER A 157 3.77 -21.69 -11.27
N THR A 158 4.14 -20.79 -10.37
CA THR A 158 3.26 -20.11 -9.42
C THR A 158 3.50 -18.62 -9.61
N GLU A 159 2.44 -17.85 -9.83
CA GLU A 159 2.51 -16.40 -10.00
C GLU A 159 2.50 -15.68 -8.63
N TYR A 160 3.24 -14.58 -8.54
CA TYR A 160 3.29 -13.63 -7.45
C TYR A 160 3.76 -12.26 -7.99
N GLY A 161 3.96 -11.27 -7.13
CA GLY A 161 4.58 -10.00 -7.51
C GLY A 161 5.48 -9.49 -6.41
N LEU A 162 6.71 -9.13 -6.78
CA LEU A 162 7.62 -8.34 -5.97
C LEU A 162 7.49 -6.86 -6.34
N LEU A 163 7.68 -5.99 -5.35
CA LEU A 163 7.76 -4.55 -5.50
C LEU A 163 8.99 -4.17 -6.34
N VAL A 164 8.90 -3.07 -7.09
CA VAL A 164 10.02 -2.51 -7.84
C VAL A 164 10.42 -1.20 -7.17
N GLY A 165 11.71 -1.00 -6.90
CA GLY A 165 12.24 0.23 -6.29
C GLY A 165 13.00 -0.06 -5.01
N SER A 166 12.98 0.87 -4.05
CA SER A 166 13.80 0.81 -2.82
C SER A 166 13.26 -0.11 -1.72
N GLU A 167 12.17 -0.84 -1.96
CA GLU A 167 11.52 -1.68 -0.94
C GLU A 167 12.18 -3.07 -0.83
N TRP A 168 12.44 -3.53 0.39
CA TRP A 168 12.99 -4.86 0.66
C TRP A 168 11.89 -5.87 0.94
N GLU A 169 11.93 -7.00 0.25
CA GLU A 169 11.00 -8.11 0.43
C GLU A 169 11.73 -9.39 0.81
N HIS A 170 11.13 -10.21 1.67
CA HIS A 170 11.65 -11.52 2.03
C HIS A 170 10.99 -12.60 1.20
N ILE A 171 11.78 -13.41 0.49
CA ILE A 171 11.29 -14.53 -0.29
C ILE A 171 11.77 -15.81 0.37
N ALA A 172 10.88 -16.81 0.48
CA ALA A 172 11.27 -18.14 0.90
C ALA A 172 10.57 -19.24 0.12
N VAL A 173 11.26 -20.36 -0.06
CA VAL A 173 10.69 -21.59 -0.62
C VAL A 173 10.98 -22.72 0.35
N THR A 174 9.97 -23.52 0.67
CA THR A 174 10.13 -24.73 1.48
C THR A 174 9.57 -25.92 0.74
N ARG A 175 10.23 -27.07 0.79
CA ARG A 175 9.67 -28.35 0.40
C ARG A 175 9.39 -29.18 1.65
N GLU A 176 8.12 -29.44 1.93
CA GLU A 176 7.63 -30.29 3.03
C GLU A 176 6.96 -31.54 2.45
N GLY A 177 7.63 -32.69 2.56
CA GLY A 177 7.24 -33.90 1.84
C GLY A 177 7.17 -33.63 0.33
N ASN A 178 6.02 -33.89 -0.29
CA ASN A 178 5.85 -33.61 -1.72
C ASN A 178 5.39 -32.17 -2.00
N ALA A 179 5.12 -31.33 -0.99
CA ALA A 179 4.60 -29.98 -1.20
C ALA A 179 5.73 -28.95 -1.32
N LEU A 180 5.75 -28.21 -2.43
CA LEU A 180 6.58 -27.02 -2.59
C LEU A 180 5.76 -25.79 -2.22
N ASN A 181 6.14 -25.14 -1.13
CA ASN A 181 5.52 -23.94 -0.60
C ASN A 181 6.35 -22.71 -0.97
N TYR A 182 5.68 -21.66 -1.44
CA TYR A 182 6.29 -20.39 -1.81
C TYR A 182 5.78 -19.27 -0.92
N TYR A 183 6.69 -18.44 -0.40
CA TYR A 183 6.38 -17.35 0.53
C TYR A 183 6.95 -16.02 0.07
N VAL A 184 6.18 -14.94 0.28
CA VAL A 184 6.62 -13.54 0.15
C VAL A 184 6.25 -12.80 1.43
N ASN A 185 7.21 -12.10 2.02
CA ASN A 185 7.08 -11.35 3.27
C ASN A 185 6.41 -12.19 4.38
N GLY A 186 6.84 -13.45 4.50
CA GLY A 186 6.30 -14.38 5.48
C GLY A 186 4.98 -15.05 5.09
N SER A 187 4.22 -14.49 4.13
CA SER A 187 2.92 -15.01 3.71
C SER A 187 3.06 -16.20 2.76
N LEU A 188 2.32 -17.28 3.00
CA LEU A 188 2.23 -18.42 2.09
C LEU A 188 1.43 -18.02 0.84
N ILE A 189 2.09 -17.93 -0.30
CA ILE A 189 1.45 -17.59 -1.58
C ILE A 189 0.87 -18.82 -2.25
N SER A 190 1.57 -19.95 -2.19
CA SER A 190 1.14 -21.18 -2.86
C SER A 190 1.78 -22.41 -2.24
N SER A 191 1.07 -23.53 -2.32
CA SER A 191 1.57 -24.87 -1.99
C SER A 191 1.21 -25.82 -3.13
N LYS A 192 2.21 -26.42 -3.76
CA LYS A 192 2.02 -27.27 -4.96
C LYS A 192 2.70 -28.62 -4.77
N ALA A 193 1.93 -29.69 -4.95
CA ALA A 193 2.46 -31.05 -4.85
C ALA A 193 3.34 -31.38 -6.08
N MET A 194 4.52 -31.91 -5.82
CA MET A 194 5.47 -32.41 -6.79
C MET A 194 5.27 -33.92 -6.90
N THR A 195 4.71 -34.37 -8.03
CA THR A 195 4.29 -35.77 -8.25
C THR A 195 5.14 -36.50 -9.30
N VAL A 196 6.12 -35.82 -9.89
CA VAL A 196 7.04 -36.34 -10.91
C VAL A 196 8.46 -35.93 -10.53
N ASP A 197 9.45 -36.71 -10.94
CA ASP A 197 10.86 -36.49 -10.58
C ASP A 197 11.58 -35.55 -11.56
N MET A 198 12.52 -34.75 -11.04
CA MET A 198 13.53 -34.08 -11.84
C MET A 198 14.42 -35.13 -12.51
N LYS A 199 14.87 -34.86 -13.74
CA LYS A 199 15.72 -35.81 -14.50
C LYS A 199 17.22 -35.63 -14.25
N ALA A 200 17.63 -34.49 -13.70
CA ALA A 200 19.01 -34.14 -13.38
C ALA A 200 19.03 -32.99 -12.36
N PRO A 201 20.07 -32.89 -11.51
CA PRO A 201 20.29 -31.70 -10.68
C PRO A 201 20.60 -30.49 -11.58
N ILE A 202 20.41 -29.28 -11.05
CA ILE A 202 20.68 -28.04 -11.77
C ILE A 202 21.72 -27.21 -11.00
N GLN A 203 22.45 -26.36 -11.70
CA GLN A 203 23.27 -25.35 -11.06
C GLN A 203 22.38 -24.42 -10.22
N PHE A 204 22.89 -23.92 -9.10
CA PHE A 204 22.21 -22.92 -8.27
C PHE A 204 22.96 -21.59 -8.33
N GLY A 205 22.28 -20.57 -8.86
CA GLY A 205 22.79 -19.21 -9.00
C GLY A 205 21.93 -18.19 -8.24
N LEU A 206 22.55 -17.06 -7.93
CA LEU A 206 21.91 -15.84 -7.42
C LEU A 206 22.11 -14.73 -8.47
N GLY A 207 21.04 -14.01 -8.78
CA GLY A 207 21.05 -12.85 -9.68
C GLY A 207 21.31 -13.14 -11.16
N GLY A 208 21.28 -14.40 -11.59
CA GLY A 208 21.35 -14.74 -13.01
C GLY A 208 21.44 -16.24 -13.30
N ASP A 209 21.24 -16.63 -14.56
CA ASP A 209 21.56 -17.99 -15.01
C ASP A 209 23.08 -18.18 -15.06
N SER A 210 23.56 -18.98 -14.12
CA SER A 210 24.96 -19.28 -13.88
C SER A 210 25.52 -20.42 -14.74
N ALA A 211 24.69 -21.12 -15.51
CA ALA A 211 25.13 -22.15 -16.46
C ALA A 211 25.40 -21.55 -17.85
N ASN A 212 24.55 -20.63 -18.29
CA ASN A 212 24.62 -20.03 -19.64
C ASN A 212 24.97 -18.55 -19.66
N ASN A 213 25.16 -17.90 -18.50
CA ASN A 213 25.46 -16.47 -18.39
C ASN A 213 24.39 -15.59 -19.09
N THR A 214 23.12 -15.79 -18.71
CA THR A 214 21.94 -15.08 -19.26
C THR A 214 20.89 -14.83 -18.16
N GLU A 215 19.76 -14.16 -18.47
CA GLU A 215 18.67 -13.87 -17.51
C GLU A 215 19.17 -13.19 -16.22
N TYR A 216 19.94 -12.11 -16.38
CA TYR A 216 20.57 -11.37 -15.28
C TYR A 216 19.56 -10.49 -14.55
N TRP A 217 19.53 -10.58 -13.23
CA TRP A 217 18.64 -9.78 -12.40
C TRP A 217 19.33 -8.54 -11.83
N THR A 218 18.65 -7.41 -11.88
CA THR A 218 19.06 -6.13 -11.31
C THR A 218 18.36 -5.89 -9.98
N GLY A 219 19.14 -5.78 -8.91
CA GLY A 219 18.61 -5.55 -7.57
C GLY A 219 19.65 -5.65 -6.47
N LEU A 220 19.21 -5.59 -5.22
CA LEU A 220 20.04 -5.85 -4.03
C LEU A 220 19.56 -7.14 -3.36
N MET A 221 20.50 -7.98 -2.90
CA MET A 221 20.20 -9.18 -2.12
C MET A 221 20.97 -9.18 -0.81
N ASP A 222 20.33 -9.71 0.23
CA ASP A 222 20.91 -9.88 1.54
C ASP A 222 20.47 -11.22 2.16
N SER A 223 21.31 -11.77 3.03
CA SER A 223 20.97 -12.87 3.96
C SER A 223 20.44 -14.13 3.27
N PHE A 224 21.04 -14.52 2.14
CA PHE A 224 20.64 -15.74 1.45
C PHE A 224 20.97 -16.97 2.28
N SER A 225 19.98 -17.85 2.49
CA SER A 225 20.06 -18.97 3.42
C SER A 225 19.56 -20.25 2.76
N VAL A 226 20.18 -21.40 3.06
CA VAL A 226 19.75 -22.73 2.60
C VAL A 226 19.68 -23.68 3.80
N TYR A 227 18.58 -24.43 3.89
CA TYR A 227 18.29 -25.38 4.96
C TYR A 227 17.99 -26.78 4.38
N ALA A 228 18.51 -27.84 5.00
CA ALA A 228 18.24 -29.25 4.73
C ALA A 228 16.95 -29.76 5.41
N SER A 229 16.00 -28.85 5.66
CA SER A 229 14.65 -29.16 6.11
C SER A 229 13.64 -28.14 5.60
N ALA A 230 12.35 -28.49 5.64
CA ALA A 230 11.27 -27.54 5.54
C ALA A 230 11.30 -26.64 6.78
N GLN A 231 11.51 -25.34 6.59
CA GLN A 231 11.38 -24.35 7.65
C GLN A 231 9.90 -24.19 8.00
N LYS A 232 9.58 -24.01 9.28
CA LYS A 232 8.19 -23.82 9.69
C LYS A 232 7.70 -22.47 9.18
N HIS A 233 6.39 -22.35 8.96
CA HIS A 233 5.78 -21.07 8.55
C HIS A 233 6.13 -19.92 9.52
N SER A 234 6.15 -20.19 10.82
CA SER A 234 6.56 -19.24 11.86
C SER A 234 8.01 -18.76 11.68
N ASP A 235 8.92 -19.64 11.27
CA ASP A 235 10.33 -19.30 11.06
C ASP A 235 10.47 -18.41 9.82
N ILE A 236 9.75 -18.73 8.75
CA ILE A 236 9.73 -17.92 7.52
C ILE A 236 9.17 -16.52 7.76
N ILE A 237 8.13 -16.41 8.59
CA ILE A 237 7.57 -15.12 8.95
C ILE A 237 8.54 -14.32 9.83
N PHE A 238 9.15 -14.97 10.81
CA PHE A 238 10.13 -14.31 11.66
C PHE A 238 11.33 -13.82 10.85
N GLN A 239 11.85 -14.66 9.96
CA GLN A 239 12.88 -14.28 8.99
C GLN A 239 12.44 -13.10 8.14
N SER A 240 11.16 -12.98 7.76
CA SER A 240 10.68 -11.82 7.01
C SER A 240 10.61 -10.52 7.80
N ALA A 241 10.40 -10.59 9.12
CA ALA A 241 10.28 -9.42 9.99
C ALA A 241 11.63 -8.95 10.57
N ALA A 242 12.65 -9.80 10.57
CA ALA A 242 13.93 -9.57 11.25
C ALA A 242 14.64 -8.27 10.80
N ARG A 243 14.63 -7.97 9.50
CA ARG A 243 15.25 -6.77 8.89
C ARG A 243 14.68 -5.46 9.44
N TYR A 244 13.39 -5.41 9.73
CA TYR A 244 12.69 -4.19 10.17
C TYR A 244 12.71 -4.00 11.69
N ASN A 245 13.03 -5.05 12.45
CA ASN A 245 13.01 -5.04 13.91
C ASN A 245 14.37 -4.70 14.55
N GLY A 246 15.42 -4.41 13.77
CA GLY A 246 16.76 -4.12 14.29
C GLY A 246 17.36 -5.28 15.10
N MET A 247 16.89 -6.50 14.85
CA MET A 247 17.35 -7.70 15.53
C MET A 247 18.78 -8.02 15.10
N THR A 248 19.67 -8.14 16.07
CA THR A 248 21.11 -8.32 15.84
C THR A 248 21.61 -9.74 16.03
N ALA A 249 20.78 -10.69 16.48
CA ALA A 249 21.11 -12.12 16.51
C ALA A 249 19.89 -13.00 16.85
N TYR A 250 19.88 -14.26 16.39
CA TYR A 250 18.93 -15.31 16.73
C TYR A 250 19.66 -16.61 17.08
N TRP A 251 19.47 -17.15 18.29
CA TRP A 251 20.15 -18.36 18.78
C TRP A 251 19.15 -19.38 19.34
N ASN A 252 19.41 -20.67 19.12
CA ASN A 252 18.62 -21.76 19.69
C ASN A 252 19.38 -22.46 20.84
N THR A 253 18.68 -22.74 21.94
CA THR A 253 19.20 -23.45 23.13
C THR A 253 19.12 -24.99 23.03
N ALA A 254 18.40 -25.54 22.05
CA ALA A 254 18.32 -26.98 21.78
C ALA A 254 19.59 -27.57 21.14
N ASP A 255 20.54 -26.72 20.72
CA ASP A 255 21.82 -27.11 20.10
C ASP A 255 22.88 -27.57 21.14
N TYR A 256 22.47 -27.71 22.40
CA TYR A 256 23.33 -28.28 23.45
C TYR A 256 23.54 -29.77 23.22
N THR A 257 24.59 -30.09 22.46
CA THR A 257 25.39 -31.29 22.71
C THR A 257 26.67 -30.83 23.38
N GLU A 258 27.03 -31.43 24.52
CA GLU A 258 28.30 -31.14 25.20
C GLU A 258 29.45 -31.25 24.18
N GLY A 259 30.05 -30.10 23.82
CA GLY A 259 31.16 -30.02 22.85
C GLY A 259 30.83 -29.60 21.40
N LYS A 260 29.62 -29.11 21.05
CA LYS A 260 29.29 -28.58 19.70
C LYS A 260 29.11 -27.04 19.65
N ASN A 261 29.28 -26.47 18.44
CA ASN A 261 29.24 -25.03 18.17
C ASN A 261 27.81 -24.53 17.87
N TRP A 262 27.52 -23.27 18.21
CA TRP A 262 26.22 -22.62 18.06
C TRP A 262 26.22 -21.69 16.85
N VAL A 263 25.13 -21.56 16.09
CA VAL A 263 25.06 -20.68 14.90
C VAL A 263 23.96 -19.63 15.05
N ASP A 264 24.32 -18.35 14.93
CA ASP A 264 23.39 -17.23 14.81
C ASP A 264 22.64 -17.31 13.47
N ARG A 265 21.30 -17.31 13.47
CA ARG A 265 20.52 -17.38 12.22
C ARG A 265 20.26 -16.06 11.53
N ILE A 266 20.65 -14.95 12.13
CA ILE A 266 20.57 -13.63 11.51
C ILE A 266 21.92 -13.28 10.86
N ASN A 267 23.04 -13.58 11.51
CA ASN A 267 24.38 -13.22 10.99
C ASN A 267 25.32 -14.40 10.72
N GLY A 268 24.87 -15.64 10.87
CA GLY A 268 25.69 -16.84 10.64
C GLY A 268 26.80 -17.08 11.67
N GLN A 269 27.05 -16.16 12.62
CA GLN A 269 28.21 -16.28 13.52
C GLN A 269 28.19 -17.57 14.35
N VAL A 270 29.30 -18.30 14.30
CA VAL A 270 29.52 -19.52 15.06
C VAL A 270 30.20 -19.19 16.39
N ALA A 271 29.52 -19.36 17.53
CA ALA A 271 30.09 -19.06 18.85
C ALA A 271 30.40 -20.32 19.68
N ASN A 272 31.58 -20.34 20.32
CA ASN A 272 31.98 -21.34 21.31
C ASN A 272 31.64 -20.85 22.72
N PHE A 273 30.52 -21.29 23.30
CA PHE A 273 30.18 -20.97 24.69
C PHE A 273 30.34 -22.20 25.61
N ALA A 274 31.12 -22.05 26.70
CA ALA A 274 31.18 -23.03 27.79
C ALA A 274 30.18 -22.64 28.89
N PRO A 275 29.31 -23.54 29.38
CA PRO A 275 28.22 -23.20 30.32
C PRO A 275 28.67 -22.65 31.68
N SER A 276 29.93 -22.86 32.07
CA SER A 276 30.43 -22.51 33.40
C SER A 276 30.48 -21.00 33.69
N SER A 277 30.28 -20.13 32.71
CA SER A 277 30.29 -18.67 32.88
C SER A 277 28.92 -18.02 33.11
N LEU A 278 27.82 -18.78 33.16
CA LEU A 278 26.44 -18.27 33.32
C LEU A 278 25.84 -18.50 34.72
N ASN A 279 26.66 -18.57 35.76
CA ASN A 279 26.17 -18.62 37.14
C ASN A 279 25.59 -17.26 37.57
N GLY A 280 24.28 -17.06 37.37
CA GLY A 280 23.56 -15.95 37.99
C GLY A 280 22.15 -15.62 37.48
N ALA A 281 21.75 -16.07 36.29
CA ALA A 281 20.40 -15.81 35.76
C ALA A 281 19.71 -17.12 35.40
N ALA A 282 18.54 -17.35 35.98
CA ALA A 282 17.71 -18.53 35.76
C ALA A 282 17.17 -18.57 34.31
N ALA A 283 17.95 -19.12 33.38
CA ALA A 283 17.44 -19.56 32.09
C ALA A 283 16.88 -20.98 32.25
N LYS A 284 15.55 -21.13 32.22
CA LYS A 284 14.89 -22.44 32.08
C LYS A 284 14.93 -22.86 30.62
N PHE A 285 15.44 -24.06 30.34
CA PHE A 285 15.46 -24.70 29.03
C PHE A 285 14.22 -25.60 28.87
N GLU A 286 13.48 -25.50 27.76
CA GLU A 286 12.36 -26.38 27.39
C GLU A 286 12.69 -27.12 26.08
N PHE A 287 12.46 -28.44 26.04
CA PHE A 287 12.80 -29.31 24.89
C PHE A 287 11.61 -29.45 23.94
N ASP A 288 11.83 -29.24 22.64
CA ASP A 288 10.82 -29.28 21.57
C ASP A 288 11.27 -30.17 20.41
N ARG A 289 10.71 -31.39 20.27
CA ARG A 289 10.96 -32.28 19.12
C ARG A 289 9.73 -33.15 18.84
N ASP A 290 9.36 -33.25 17.57
CA ASP A 290 8.42 -34.26 17.06
C ASP A 290 9.04 -35.65 17.20
N LEU A 291 8.40 -36.53 18.00
CA LEU A 291 8.85 -37.91 18.15
C LEU A 291 8.47 -38.71 16.90
N THR A 292 9.47 -39.36 16.29
CA THR A 292 9.22 -40.31 15.19
C THR A 292 8.47 -41.56 15.72
N PRO A 293 7.75 -42.32 14.86
CA PRO A 293 7.07 -43.56 15.27
C PRO A 293 7.97 -44.61 15.94
N SER A 294 9.28 -44.59 15.67
CA SER A 294 10.27 -45.48 16.28
C SER A 294 10.75 -44.98 17.65
N GLU A 295 10.67 -43.67 17.93
CA GLU A 295 11.00 -43.08 19.23
C GLU A 295 9.82 -43.16 20.21
N THR A 296 8.60 -43.34 19.71
CA THR A 296 7.40 -43.69 20.50
C THR A 296 7.57 -45.03 21.22
N ALA A 297 8.37 -45.96 20.67
CA ALA A 297 8.68 -47.25 21.29
C ALA A 297 9.64 -47.14 22.50
N TRP A 298 10.48 -46.10 22.54
CA TRP A 298 11.39 -45.86 23.67
C TRP A 298 10.68 -45.15 24.84
N TYR A 299 9.76 -44.23 24.54
CA TYR A 299 8.95 -43.56 25.55
C TYR A 299 7.86 -44.47 26.17
N THR A 300 7.37 -45.46 25.42
CA THR A 300 6.50 -46.50 25.97
C THR A 300 7.26 -47.50 26.85
N ALA A 301 8.57 -47.68 26.67
CA ALA A 301 9.40 -48.56 27.51
C ALA A 301 9.90 -47.90 28.81
N ALA A 302 10.01 -46.56 28.84
CA ALA A 302 10.34 -45.78 30.05
C ALA A 302 9.10 -45.41 30.90
N ALA A 303 7.92 -45.93 30.55
CA ALA A 303 6.63 -45.65 31.17
C ALA A 303 6.39 -46.40 32.50
N SER A 304 7.43 -46.60 33.32
CA SER A 304 7.30 -47.36 34.58
C SER A 304 7.66 -46.57 35.84
N ALA A 305 7.69 -45.23 35.81
CA ALA A 305 8.01 -44.47 37.02
C ALA A 305 7.17 -43.23 37.37
N ASP A 306 6.59 -42.43 36.45
CA ASP A 306 5.96 -41.17 36.91
C ASP A 306 4.83 -40.53 36.05
N HIS A 307 4.25 -41.20 35.06
CA HIS A 307 3.23 -40.55 34.19
C HIS A 307 1.98 -41.43 34.03
N VAL A 308 0.84 -40.93 34.53
CA VAL A 308 -0.44 -41.64 34.63
C VAL A 308 -1.24 -41.48 33.33
N TYR A 309 -1.46 -42.61 32.65
CA TYR A 309 -2.58 -42.81 31.74
C TYR A 309 -3.26 -44.12 32.11
N ASP A 310 -4.57 -44.09 32.34
CA ASP A 310 -5.41 -45.27 32.13
C ASP A 310 -6.46 -44.95 31.07
N GLN A 311 -6.78 -45.96 30.26
CA GLN A 311 -7.73 -45.88 29.15
C GLN A 311 -9.22 -45.83 29.62
N SER A 312 -9.50 -45.55 30.89
CA SER A 312 -10.83 -45.66 31.52
C SER A 312 -11.48 -44.33 31.92
N GLY A 313 -10.83 -43.19 31.69
CA GLY A 313 -11.50 -41.88 31.71
C GLY A 313 -11.87 -41.35 33.10
N ALA A 314 -11.17 -41.73 34.17
CA ALA A 314 -11.34 -41.12 35.49
C ALA A 314 -10.00 -40.79 36.16
N TRP A 315 -9.85 -39.57 36.67
CA TRP A 315 -8.74 -39.19 37.54
C TRP A 315 -8.79 -40.02 38.84
N ASN A 316 -7.71 -40.77 39.11
CA ASN A 316 -7.56 -41.48 40.37
C ASN A 316 -7.23 -40.47 41.46
N THR A 317 -8.17 -40.20 42.37
CA THR A 317 -8.14 -39.14 43.40
C THR A 317 -7.11 -39.34 44.52
N ALA A 318 -6.14 -40.25 44.35
CA ALA A 318 -5.28 -40.75 45.43
C ALA A 318 -3.77 -40.44 45.28
N ALA A 319 -3.31 -39.68 44.28
CA ALA A 319 -1.89 -39.31 44.16
C ALA A 319 -1.61 -37.89 44.71
N PRO A 320 -0.73 -37.72 45.74
CA PRO A 320 -0.55 -36.43 46.43
C PRO A 320 0.49 -35.49 45.79
N THR A 321 0.96 -35.76 44.57
CA THR A 321 1.96 -34.92 43.88
C THR A 321 1.50 -34.61 42.46
N VAL A 322 1.26 -33.32 42.20
CA VAL A 322 0.94 -32.80 40.85
C VAL A 322 2.18 -32.99 39.96
N PRO A 323 2.09 -33.72 38.83
CA PRO A 323 3.20 -33.84 37.90
C PRO A 323 3.55 -32.46 37.32
N THR A 324 4.84 -32.21 37.15
CA THR A 324 5.39 -30.92 36.68
C THR A 324 5.30 -30.72 35.17
N THR A 325 4.88 -31.75 34.42
CA THR A 325 4.56 -31.76 32.98
C THR A 325 3.52 -32.85 32.68
N ALA A 326 2.60 -32.61 31.75
CA ALA A 326 1.55 -33.57 31.36
C ALA A 326 1.31 -33.57 29.85
N TRP A 327 1.05 -34.75 29.27
CA TRP A 327 0.80 -34.94 27.83
C TRP A 327 -0.60 -35.50 27.61
N VAL A 328 -1.36 -34.92 26.67
CA VAL A 328 -2.62 -35.46 26.17
C VAL A 328 -2.47 -35.79 24.69
N TYR A 329 -2.09 -37.04 24.37
CA TYR A 329 -1.74 -37.42 23.00
C TYR A 329 -2.94 -37.91 22.17
N GLU A 330 -3.84 -38.70 22.76
CA GLU A 330 -5.11 -39.18 22.15
C GLU A 330 -6.22 -39.30 23.21
N GLY A 331 -7.49 -39.11 22.80
CA GLY A 331 -8.66 -39.23 23.68
C GLY A 331 -9.09 -37.92 24.36
N THR A 332 -10.14 -37.99 25.19
CA THR A 332 -10.69 -36.82 25.93
C THR A 332 -10.34 -36.90 27.41
N VAL A 333 -9.79 -35.82 27.97
CA VAL A 333 -9.51 -35.67 29.40
C VAL A 333 -10.35 -34.52 29.96
N ASP A 334 -11.09 -34.76 31.03
CA ASP A 334 -11.74 -33.71 31.82
C ASP A 334 -10.86 -33.40 33.04
N TYR A 335 -10.35 -32.17 33.13
CA TYR A 335 -9.52 -31.69 34.22
C TYR A 335 -10.33 -30.75 35.12
N ALA A 336 -10.51 -31.12 36.39
CA ALA A 336 -11.17 -30.30 37.39
C ALA A 336 -10.29 -30.18 38.64
N ALA A 337 -9.47 -29.13 38.72
CA ALA A 337 -8.62 -28.86 39.88
C ALA A 337 -8.40 -27.35 40.06
N PRO A 338 -8.09 -26.89 41.30
CA PRO A 338 -7.86 -25.47 41.59
C PRO A 338 -6.53 -24.93 41.04
N THR A 339 -5.67 -25.74 40.42
CA THR A 339 -4.48 -25.26 39.71
C THR A 339 -4.17 -26.25 38.59
N ALA A 340 -3.90 -25.78 37.38
CA ALA A 340 -3.46 -26.65 36.29
C ALA A 340 -1.99 -27.05 36.49
N PRO A 341 -1.54 -28.22 35.97
CA PRO A 341 -0.11 -28.57 35.97
C PRO A 341 0.67 -27.51 35.17
N ALA A 342 1.90 -27.22 35.59
CA ALA A 342 2.84 -26.54 34.71
C ALA A 342 3.19 -27.47 33.55
N GLY A 343 3.41 -26.97 32.32
CA GLY A 343 4.01 -27.82 31.30
C GLY A 343 3.06 -28.78 30.57
N MET A 344 1.92 -28.31 30.05
CA MET A 344 0.91 -29.20 29.44
C MET A 344 0.90 -29.14 27.89
N TYR A 345 0.95 -30.33 27.27
CA TYR A 345 0.94 -30.55 25.81
C TYR A 345 -0.32 -31.30 25.40
N VAL A 346 -1.05 -30.83 24.37
CA VAL A 346 -2.29 -31.48 23.89
C VAL A 346 -2.25 -31.65 22.37
N GLY A 347 -2.39 -32.89 21.88
CA GLY A 347 -2.34 -33.25 20.46
C GLY A 347 -0.96 -33.70 19.98
N GLY A 348 -0.81 -33.85 18.65
CA GLY A 348 0.44 -34.30 17.99
C GLY A 348 0.35 -35.68 17.32
N GLY A 349 -0.70 -36.46 17.59
CA GLY A 349 -0.97 -37.76 16.95
C GLY A 349 -1.88 -37.70 15.72
N THR A 350 -2.10 -38.85 15.09
CA THR A 350 -3.02 -38.99 13.93
C THR A 350 -4.51 -38.94 14.31
N ALA A 351 -4.84 -39.13 15.60
CA ALA A 351 -6.20 -39.07 16.13
C ALA A 351 -6.46 -37.77 16.91
N ALA A 352 -7.72 -37.42 17.10
CA ALA A 352 -8.12 -36.24 17.86
C ALA A 352 -7.87 -36.42 19.37
N ALA A 353 -7.28 -35.39 19.98
CA ALA A 353 -7.09 -35.29 21.43
C ALA A 353 -7.87 -34.08 21.96
N ALA A 354 -8.59 -34.25 23.06
CA ALA A 354 -9.35 -33.18 23.68
C ALA A 354 -9.04 -33.07 25.18
N LEU A 355 -8.89 -31.85 25.66
CA LEU A 355 -8.76 -31.54 27.07
C LEU A 355 -9.81 -30.49 27.44
N ASN A 356 -10.78 -30.88 28.25
CA ASN A 356 -11.72 -29.93 28.83
C ASN A 356 -11.21 -29.55 30.21
N ILE A 357 -10.94 -28.27 30.43
CA ILE A 357 -10.47 -27.74 31.69
C ILE A 357 -11.63 -27.00 32.36
N SER A 358 -12.06 -27.52 33.51
CA SER A 358 -13.01 -26.86 34.40
C SER A 358 -12.26 -26.28 35.59
N VAL A 359 -12.19 -24.95 35.64
CA VAL A 359 -11.43 -24.22 36.64
C VAL A 359 -12.40 -23.37 37.45
N ASP A 360 -12.44 -23.44 38.78
CA ASP A 360 -13.17 -22.42 39.55
C ASP A 360 -12.45 -21.07 39.45
N GLN A 361 -13.19 -19.96 39.56
CA GLN A 361 -12.69 -18.59 39.38
C GLN A 361 -11.35 -18.37 40.12
N PHE A 362 -10.39 -17.70 39.48
CA PHE A 362 -9.09 -17.23 40.02
C PHE A 362 -7.82 -18.11 39.87
N ASN A 363 -7.77 -19.13 39.02
CA ASN A 363 -6.55 -19.95 38.89
C ASN A 363 -5.79 -19.69 37.58
N THR A 364 -4.46 -19.54 37.69
CA THR A 364 -3.56 -19.39 36.54
C THR A 364 -3.44 -20.73 35.79
N ILE A 365 -3.73 -20.71 34.49
CA ILE A 365 -3.48 -21.86 33.62
C ILE A 365 -2.09 -21.68 32.98
N ASP A 366 -1.26 -22.71 33.08
CA ASP A 366 0.10 -22.78 32.53
C ASP A 366 0.18 -23.85 31.43
N LEU A 367 -0.57 -23.60 30.35
CA LEU A 367 -0.63 -24.45 29.15
C LEU A 367 0.57 -24.16 28.26
N THR A 368 1.40 -25.17 27.96
CA THR A 368 2.65 -24.94 27.22
C THR A 368 2.43 -25.05 25.72
N ARG A 369 1.75 -26.09 25.20
CA ARG A 369 1.51 -26.24 23.75
C ARG A 369 0.21 -26.97 23.38
N ILE A 370 -0.46 -26.51 22.33
CA ILE A 370 -1.59 -27.18 21.67
C ILE A 370 -1.20 -27.45 20.21
N LEU A 371 -1.05 -28.73 19.88
CA LEU A 371 -0.56 -29.21 18.60
C LEU A 371 -1.73 -29.66 17.71
N ARG A 372 -1.42 -30.04 16.45
CA ARG A 372 -2.38 -30.53 15.46
C ARG A 372 -3.33 -31.59 16.05
N ASN A 373 -4.62 -31.48 15.72
CA ASN A 373 -5.73 -32.31 16.23
C ASN A 373 -6.01 -32.21 17.75
N GLY A 374 -5.25 -31.41 18.49
CA GLY A 374 -5.50 -31.10 19.90
C GLY A 374 -6.58 -30.04 20.06
N THR A 375 -7.50 -30.24 21.00
CA THR A 375 -8.49 -29.24 21.40
C THR A 375 -8.43 -29.01 22.90
N VAL A 376 -8.26 -27.77 23.33
CA VAL A 376 -8.41 -27.37 24.73
C VAL A 376 -9.66 -26.52 24.86
N THR A 377 -10.55 -26.87 25.78
CA THR A 377 -11.74 -26.05 26.09
C THR A 377 -11.75 -25.67 27.56
N THR A 378 -11.80 -24.38 27.89
CA THR A 378 -11.97 -23.90 29.27
C THR A 378 -13.43 -23.53 29.55
N SER A 379 -13.96 -23.89 30.73
CA SER A 379 -15.39 -23.72 31.06
C SER A 379 -15.72 -22.51 31.97
N ALA A 380 -14.75 -21.74 32.44
CA ALA A 380 -14.97 -20.74 33.51
C ALA A 380 -14.71 -19.29 33.13
N GLY A 381 -15.49 -18.38 33.74
CA GLY A 381 -15.43 -16.94 33.52
C GLY A 381 -14.18 -16.29 34.13
N GLY A 382 -13.40 -15.61 33.27
CA GLY A 382 -12.17 -14.91 33.67
C GLY A 382 -11.01 -15.89 33.83
N THR A 383 -10.38 -16.28 32.73
CA THR A 383 -9.21 -17.16 32.75
C THR A 383 -7.95 -16.31 32.63
N ASP A 384 -7.12 -16.31 33.67
CA ASP A 384 -5.84 -15.61 33.68
C ASP A 384 -4.72 -16.56 33.23
N PHE A 385 -3.99 -16.17 32.20
CA PHE A 385 -2.77 -16.83 31.76
C PHE A 385 -1.57 -15.97 32.12
N GLY A 386 -0.68 -16.51 32.94
CA GLY A 386 0.52 -15.83 33.42
C GLY A 386 1.81 -16.30 32.75
N LYS A 387 1.74 -17.22 31.78
CA LYS A 387 2.91 -17.84 31.10
C LYS A 387 2.65 -18.05 29.60
N THR A 388 3.61 -18.69 28.91
CA THR A 388 3.63 -18.93 27.47
C THR A 388 2.53 -19.91 27.03
N ILE A 389 1.71 -19.54 26.04
CA ILE A 389 0.77 -20.43 25.35
C ILE A 389 1.19 -20.53 23.88
N GLU A 390 1.36 -21.74 23.36
CA GLU A 390 1.58 -21.96 21.94
C GLU A 390 0.45 -22.78 21.32
N VAL A 391 -0.10 -22.31 20.20
CA VAL A 391 -1.09 -23.02 19.39
C VAL A 391 -0.51 -23.22 17.99
N ASP A 392 -0.21 -24.46 17.65
CA ASP A 392 0.33 -24.87 16.36
C ASP A 392 -0.50 -26.02 15.76
N GLY A 393 -1.61 -25.64 15.12
CA GLY A 393 -2.48 -26.52 14.35
C GLY A 393 -3.69 -27.09 15.11
N GLY A 394 -3.77 -26.86 16.42
CA GLY A 394 -4.89 -27.27 17.28
C GLY A 394 -5.92 -26.16 17.53
N THR A 395 -6.82 -26.38 18.50
CA THR A 395 -7.88 -25.43 18.88
C THR A 395 -7.85 -25.11 20.37
N LEU A 396 -7.90 -23.83 20.73
CA LEU A 396 -8.15 -23.35 22.09
C LEU A 396 -9.50 -22.63 22.13
N ASN A 397 -10.44 -23.10 22.96
CA ASN A 397 -11.75 -22.48 23.16
C ASN A 397 -11.90 -22.03 24.61
N THR A 398 -12.26 -20.77 24.85
CA THR A 398 -12.65 -20.29 26.18
C THR A 398 -14.14 -19.96 26.17
N LYS A 399 -14.97 -20.78 26.82
CA LYS A 399 -16.43 -20.72 26.66
C LYS A 399 -17.15 -19.65 27.50
N ALA A 400 -16.47 -18.91 28.40
CA ALA A 400 -17.08 -17.83 29.17
C ALA A 400 -16.04 -16.79 29.69
N GLY A 401 -16.43 -15.50 29.75
CA GLY A 401 -15.65 -14.43 30.38
C GLY A 401 -14.43 -13.91 29.59
N TRP A 402 -13.58 -13.12 30.26
CA TRP A 402 -12.38 -12.55 29.64
C TRP A 402 -11.24 -13.59 29.57
N PHE A 403 -10.58 -13.66 28.42
CA PHE A 403 -9.27 -14.26 28.21
C PHE A 403 -8.21 -13.22 28.59
N ASN A 404 -7.68 -13.32 29.81
CA ASN A 404 -6.75 -12.35 30.36
C ASN A 404 -5.31 -12.85 30.25
N LEU A 405 -4.47 -12.08 29.59
CA LEU A 405 -3.03 -12.28 29.53
C LEU A 405 -2.37 -11.25 30.43
N THR A 406 -1.64 -11.70 31.45
CA THR A 406 -1.01 -10.83 32.47
C THR A 406 0.39 -11.31 32.82
N GLY A 407 1.13 -10.59 33.67
CA GLY A 407 2.34 -11.11 34.32
C GLY A 407 3.50 -11.50 33.38
N GLY A 408 3.56 -10.94 32.17
CA GLY A 408 4.59 -11.29 31.17
C GLY A 408 4.22 -12.45 30.25
N ALA A 409 2.94 -12.86 30.21
CA ALA A 409 2.45 -13.91 29.31
C ALA A 409 2.83 -13.67 27.85
N ARG A 410 3.13 -14.76 27.14
CA ARG A 410 3.42 -14.77 25.70
C ARG A 410 2.46 -15.73 25.01
N VAL A 411 1.81 -15.32 23.94
CA VAL A 411 0.96 -16.20 23.14
C VAL A 411 1.51 -16.28 21.75
N THR A 412 1.67 -17.50 21.24
CA THR A 412 2.08 -17.74 19.86
C THR A 412 1.00 -18.56 19.17
N LEU A 413 0.46 -18.03 18.07
CA LEU A 413 -0.47 -18.73 17.19
C LEU A 413 0.17 -18.90 15.82
N SER A 414 0.62 -20.11 15.51
CA SER A 414 1.30 -20.42 14.25
C SER A 414 0.33 -20.98 13.20
N ARG A 415 -0.53 -21.92 13.62
CA ARG A 415 -1.59 -22.56 12.83
C ARG A 415 -2.75 -22.91 13.78
N GLY A 416 -3.95 -23.17 13.26
CA GLY A 416 -5.11 -23.56 14.08
C GLY A 416 -5.98 -22.40 14.55
N THR A 417 -6.71 -22.56 15.65
CA THR A 417 -7.75 -21.61 16.06
C THR A 417 -7.73 -21.31 17.56
N ILE A 418 -7.82 -20.05 17.94
CA ILE A 418 -8.16 -19.62 19.30
C ILE A 418 -9.51 -18.92 19.26
N SER A 419 -10.47 -19.36 20.07
CA SER A 419 -11.83 -18.82 20.16
C SER A 419 -12.13 -18.36 21.58
N THR A 420 -12.46 -17.08 21.77
CA THR A 420 -12.71 -16.48 23.09
C THR A 420 -14.00 -15.66 23.15
N ALA A 421 -14.45 -15.32 24.36
CA ALA A 421 -15.60 -14.42 24.53
C ALA A 421 -15.20 -12.93 24.61
N GLY A 422 -14.00 -12.62 25.09
CA GLY A 422 -13.37 -11.29 25.12
C GLY A 422 -11.91 -11.45 25.51
N VAL A 423 -11.05 -10.48 25.20
CA VAL A 423 -9.60 -10.59 25.39
C VAL A 423 -9.03 -9.37 26.10
N ARG A 424 -8.12 -9.58 27.05
CA ARG A 424 -7.28 -8.54 27.64
C ARG A 424 -5.82 -8.93 27.53
N ILE A 425 -5.01 -8.06 26.97
CA ILE A 425 -3.58 -8.28 26.73
C ILE A 425 -2.81 -7.28 27.58
N GLY A 426 -2.15 -7.73 28.64
CA GLY A 426 -1.31 -6.84 29.45
C GLY A 426 -2.06 -6.05 30.50
N GLN A 427 -3.03 -6.66 31.19
CA GLN A 427 -3.67 -6.04 32.37
C GLN A 427 -2.72 -6.16 33.58
N GLY A 428 -2.27 -5.03 34.14
CA GLY A 428 -1.34 -4.99 35.28
C GLY A 428 0.14 -4.99 34.87
N SER A 429 1.06 -5.25 35.80
CA SER A 429 2.51 -5.18 35.53
C SER A 429 3.03 -6.37 34.73
N GLY A 430 3.91 -6.09 33.76
CA GLY A 430 4.61 -7.09 32.95
C GLY A 430 4.27 -6.96 31.46
N ASN A 431 5.27 -7.08 30.60
CA ASN A 431 5.10 -6.94 29.15
C ASN A 431 4.47 -8.20 28.58
N VAL A 432 3.21 -8.11 28.13
CA VAL A 432 2.51 -9.21 27.47
C VAL A 432 2.63 -9.09 25.97
N GLU A 433 2.90 -10.20 25.30
CA GLU A 433 3.08 -10.27 23.84
C GLU A 433 2.22 -11.36 23.23
N VAL A 434 1.47 -11.04 22.19
CA VAL A 434 0.74 -12.01 21.35
C VAL A 434 1.31 -11.95 19.94
N ASN A 435 1.79 -13.08 19.44
CA ASN A 435 2.36 -13.23 18.11
C ASN A 435 1.49 -14.19 17.30
N GLN A 436 0.78 -13.65 16.30
CA GLN A 436 0.02 -14.45 15.35
C GLN A 436 0.76 -14.56 14.03
N TYR A 437 1.32 -15.73 13.78
CA TYR A 437 2.00 -16.10 12.53
C TYR A 437 1.04 -16.79 11.54
N GLY A 438 -0.17 -17.17 11.94
CA GLY A 438 -1.15 -17.78 11.05
C GLY A 438 -2.43 -18.18 11.78
N GLY A 439 -3.24 -19.05 11.18
CA GLY A 439 -4.47 -19.54 11.80
C GLY A 439 -5.52 -18.44 12.06
N THR A 440 -6.46 -18.71 12.96
CA THR A 440 -7.57 -17.82 13.30
C THR A 440 -7.60 -17.49 14.79
N PHE A 441 -7.46 -16.22 15.15
CA PHE A 441 -7.78 -15.70 16.47
C PHE A 441 -9.16 -15.04 16.41
N GLN A 442 -10.16 -15.59 17.09
CA GLN A 442 -11.52 -15.07 17.04
C GLN A 442 -12.08 -14.81 18.42
N THR A 443 -12.76 -13.68 18.58
CA THR A 443 -13.45 -13.33 19.82
C THR A 443 -14.87 -12.85 19.53
N THR A 444 -15.84 -13.21 20.37
CA THR A 444 -17.22 -12.70 20.23
C THR A 444 -17.42 -11.29 20.82
N GLY A 445 -16.52 -10.86 21.69
CA GLY A 445 -16.59 -9.57 22.39
C GLY A 445 -15.31 -8.75 22.24
N ASN A 446 -15.12 -7.77 23.11
CA ASN A 446 -14.04 -6.78 22.98
C ASN A 446 -12.63 -7.38 23.12
N VAL A 447 -11.66 -6.71 22.50
CA VAL A 447 -10.22 -6.92 22.74
C VAL A 447 -9.62 -5.64 23.30
N PHE A 448 -8.99 -5.73 24.46
CA PHE A 448 -8.24 -4.63 25.06
C PHE A 448 -6.76 -4.96 25.11
N ILE A 449 -5.94 -4.16 24.43
CA ILE A 449 -4.49 -4.23 24.48
C ILE A 449 -4.01 -3.14 25.43
N ALA A 450 -3.49 -3.56 26.59
CA ALA A 450 -3.13 -2.74 27.74
C ALA A 450 -4.30 -1.93 28.32
N ASP A 451 -4.86 -2.40 29.44
CA ASP A 451 -6.00 -1.78 30.12
C ASP A 451 -5.78 -1.66 31.64
N ASN A 452 -6.44 -0.68 32.26
CA ASN A 452 -6.73 -0.58 33.70
C ASN A 452 -5.63 -0.02 34.64
N SER A 453 -4.40 0.27 34.19
CA SER A 453 -3.37 0.90 35.04
C SER A 453 -2.20 1.50 34.24
N THR A 454 -1.40 2.38 34.87
CA THR A 454 -0.13 2.90 34.30
C THR A 454 0.95 1.82 34.10
N SER A 455 0.83 0.68 34.77
CA SER A 455 1.75 -0.46 34.61
C SER A 455 1.35 -1.41 33.48
N SER A 456 0.13 -1.24 32.94
CA SER A 456 -0.43 -2.11 31.92
C SER A 456 0.25 -1.86 30.58
N THR A 457 0.90 -2.90 30.06
CA THR A 457 1.59 -2.88 28.76
C THR A 457 1.28 -4.15 27.99
N GLY A 458 0.96 -4.02 26.71
CA GLY A 458 0.57 -5.14 25.87
C GLY A 458 0.91 -4.91 24.41
N THR A 459 1.37 -5.95 23.74
CA THR A 459 1.68 -5.92 22.30
C THR A 459 0.98 -7.07 21.59
N TYR A 460 0.33 -6.76 20.47
CA TYR A 460 -0.21 -7.76 19.55
C TYR A 460 0.45 -7.62 18.18
N ASN A 461 1.16 -8.65 17.73
CA ASN A 461 1.81 -8.71 16.43
C ASN A 461 1.04 -9.67 15.53
N MET A 462 0.42 -9.13 14.50
CA MET A 462 -0.27 -9.85 13.43
C MET A 462 0.65 -9.96 12.23
N TYR A 463 1.22 -11.13 12.00
CA TYR A 463 2.06 -11.36 10.83
C TYR A 463 1.31 -12.01 9.66
N SER A 464 0.37 -12.91 9.95
CA SER A 464 -0.49 -13.56 8.93
C SER A 464 -1.70 -14.23 9.58
N GLY A 465 -2.63 -14.74 8.77
CA GLY A 465 -3.86 -15.39 9.23
C GLY A 465 -5.05 -14.44 9.37
N ASN A 466 -6.00 -14.79 10.24
CA ASN A 466 -7.20 -13.99 10.48
C ASN A 466 -7.36 -13.66 11.97
N PHE A 467 -7.57 -12.39 12.30
CA PHE A 467 -7.99 -11.93 13.62
C PHE A 467 -9.39 -11.29 13.50
N ALA A 468 -10.41 -11.99 14.00
CA ALA A 468 -11.80 -11.53 13.99
C ALA A 468 -12.27 -11.13 15.40
N CYS A 469 -12.54 -9.84 15.59
CA CYS A 469 -13.15 -9.29 16.80
C CYS A 469 -14.65 -9.02 16.58
N GLY A 470 -15.50 -9.71 17.34
CA GLY A 470 -16.95 -9.59 17.27
C GLY A 470 -17.53 -8.30 17.86
N ASP A 471 -16.69 -7.43 18.44
CA ASP A 471 -17.11 -6.11 18.93
C ASP A 471 -16.03 -5.04 18.64
N THR A 472 -15.37 -4.51 19.67
CA THR A 472 -14.41 -3.41 19.56
C THR A 472 -12.99 -3.85 19.91
N ILE A 473 -12.00 -3.35 19.16
CA ILE A 473 -10.57 -3.47 19.50
C ILE A 473 -10.10 -2.13 20.08
N CYS A 474 -9.55 -2.14 21.30
CA CYS A 474 -8.93 -0.98 21.93
C CYS A 474 -7.42 -1.21 22.08
N VAL A 475 -6.61 -0.34 21.49
CA VAL A 475 -5.16 -0.33 21.59
C VAL A 475 -4.75 0.78 22.55
N GLY A 476 -4.45 0.41 23.80
CA GLY A 476 -4.19 1.33 24.90
C GLY A 476 -5.49 1.85 25.52
N GLN A 477 -5.72 1.53 26.80
CA GLN A 477 -6.93 1.94 27.53
C GLN A 477 -6.67 2.24 29.01
N HIS A 478 -7.40 3.20 29.62
CA HIS A 478 -7.34 3.55 31.06
C HIS A 478 -5.91 3.55 31.64
N GLN A 479 -5.08 4.53 31.24
CA GLN A 479 -3.65 4.64 31.60
C GLN A 479 -2.70 3.59 30.98
N GLY A 480 -3.23 2.57 30.30
CA GLY A 480 -2.44 1.53 29.65
C GLY A 480 -1.72 2.01 28.39
N VAL A 481 -0.59 1.34 28.10
CA VAL A 481 0.24 1.56 26.91
C VAL A 481 0.15 0.33 26.01
N GLY A 482 -0.66 0.42 24.95
CA GLY A 482 -0.93 -0.67 24.03
C GLY A 482 -0.26 -0.48 22.68
N THR A 483 0.21 -1.57 22.07
CA THR A 483 0.73 -1.58 20.70
C THR A 483 0.12 -2.72 19.90
N MET A 484 -0.30 -2.43 18.67
CA MET A 484 -0.70 -3.44 17.70
C MET A 484 0.09 -3.24 16.41
N ASN A 485 0.76 -4.28 15.93
CA ASN A 485 1.52 -4.28 14.69
C ASN A 485 0.86 -5.24 13.70
N VAL A 486 0.58 -4.79 12.49
CA VAL A 486 0.00 -5.60 11.41
C VAL A 486 0.96 -5.64 10.24
N TYR A 487 1.64 -6.77 10.08
CA TYR A 487 2.57 -7.03 8.98
C TYR A 487 1.89 -7.74 7.81
N GLY A 488 0.86 -8.55 8.08
CA GLY A 488 0.11 -9.32 7.09
C GLY A 488 -1.18 -9.91 7.62
N GLY A 489 -1.88 -10.69 6.81
CA GLY A 489 -3.18 -11.27 7.15
C GLY A 489 -4.31 -10.24 7.26
N THR A 490 -5.40 -10.61 7.94
CA THR A 490 -6.61 -9.78 8.07
C THR A 490 -6.97 -9.57 9.54
N VAL A 491 -7.17 -8.31 9.93
CA VAL A 491 -7.74 -7.90 11.22
C VAL A 491 -9.11 -7.29 10.95
N THR A 492 -10.16 -7.82 11.58
CA THR A 492 -11.53 -7.31 11.44
C THR A 492 -12.11 -7.00 12.81
N ALA A 493 -12.64 -5.78 12.99
CA ALA A 493 -13.47 -5.40 14.12
C ALA A 493 -14.92 -5.19 13.68
N ALA A 494 -15.87 -5.88 14.32
CA ALA A 494 -17.28 -5.78 13.98
C ALA A 494 -17.92 -4.43 14.34
N LYS A 495 -17.25 -3.60 15.18
CA LYS A 495 -17.69 -2.24 15.48
C LYS A 495 -16.59 -1.20 15.30
N TYR A 496 -15.73 -1.02 16.30
CA TYR A 496 -14.76 0.06 16.33
C TYR A 496 -13.34 -0.48 16.48
N ILE A 497 -12.38 0.28 15.97
CA ILE A 497 -10.98 0.20 16.43
C ILE A 497 -10.65 1.54 17.08
N TYR A 498 -10.24 1.50 18.35
CA TYR A 498 -9.81 2.66 19.09
C TYR A 498 -8.32 2.59 19.39
N VAL A 499 -7.58 3.62 19.02
CA VAL A 499 -6.15 3.76 19.29
C VAL A 499 -5.98 4.86 20.32
N SER A 500 -5.66 4.47 21.57
CA SER A 500 -5.82 5.26 22.79
C SER A 500 -7.29 5.56 23.10
N TYR A 501 -7.84 4.77 24.03
CA TYR A 501 -9.21 4.91 24.53
C TYR A 501 -9.20 5.23 26.04
N THR A 502 -9.80 6.35 26.44
CA THR A 502 -9.96 6.85 27.83
C THR A 502 -8.71 7.41 28.51
N THR A 503 -8.90 7.98 29.70
CA THR A 503 -7.96 8.83 30.46
C THR A 503 -6.53 8.31 30.46
N ASN A 504 -5.56 9.18 30.15
CA ASN A 504 -4.11 8.95 30.25
C ASN A 504 -3.57 7.73 29.48
N SER A 505 -4.32 7.17 28.53
CA SER A 505 -3.87 6.00 27.76
C SER A 505 -2.94 6.40 26.61
N THR A 506 -2.07 5.47 26.20
CA THR A 506 -1.26 5.60 24.98
C THR A 506 -1.50 4.38 24.11
N GLY A 507 -1.82 4.61 22.83
CA GLY A 507 -2.10 3.56 21.86
C GLY A 507 -1.31 3.77 20.59
N VAL A 508 -0.71 2.71 20.07
CA VAL A 508 -0.01 2.72 18.78
C VAL A 508 -0.53 1.58 17.91
N LEU A 509 -1.07 1.91 16.74
CA LEU A 509 -1.42 0.94 15.70
C LEU A 509 -0.49 1.16 14.50
N ASN A 510 0.34 0.16 14.20
CA ASN A 510 1.25 0.14 13.07
C ASN A 510 0.74 -0.83 12.01
N ILE A 511 0.60 -0.37 10.77
CA ILE A 511 0.12 -1.16 9.64
C ILE A 511 1.23 -1.15 8.58
N HIS A 512 2.01 -2.23 8.56
CA HIS A 512 3.06 -2.46 7.57
C HIS A 512 2.50 -3.14 6.32
N GLY A 513 1.51 -4.01 6.49
CA GLY A 513 0.88 -4.77 5.42
C GLY A 513 -0.48 -5.35 5.85
N GLY A 514 -0.98 -6.34 5.08
CA GLY A 514 -2.25 -6.99 5.38
C GLY A 514 -3.47 -6.08 5.20
N THR A 515 -4.60 -6.50 5.78
CA THR A 515 -5.87 -5.75 5.76
C THR A 515 -6.38 -5.49 7.17
N VAL A 516 -6.73 -4.24 7.48
CA VAL A 516 -7.42 -3.83 8.71
C VAL A 516 -8.80 -3.29 8.35
N ARG A 517 -9.85 -3.94 8.86
CA ARG A 517 -11.25 -3.62 8.57
C ARG A 517 -12.04 -3.29 9.83
N THR A 518 -12.90 -2.29 9.76
CA THR A 518 -13.88 -1.96 10.82
C THR A 518 -15.24 -1.61 10.22
N ASN A 519 -16.32 -2.06 10.87
CA ASN A 519 -17.69 -1.82 10.40
C ASN A 519 -18.31 -0.50 10.90
N ILE A 520 -17.59 0.26 11.72
CA ILE A 520 -17.96 1.63 12.11
C ILE A 520 -16.71 2.50 11.99
N ASP A 521 -16.15 3.02 13.07
CA ASP A 521 -15.03 3.98 12.99
C ASP A 521 -13.68 3.33 13.36
N LEU A 522 -12.62 3.86 12.77
CA LEU A 522 -11.26 3.81 13.31
C LEU A 522 -10.98 5.16 13.97
N ALA A 523 -10.89 5.23 15.30
CA ALA A 523 -10.66 6.49 16.00
C ALA A 523 -9.35 6.48 16.80
N VAL A 524 -8.56 7.54 16.63
CA VAL A 524 -7.27 7.77 17.28
C VAL A 524 -7.42 8.88 18.32
N GLY A 525 -7.21 8.55 19.59
CA GLY A 525 -7.44 9.42 20.74
C GLY A 525 -8.93 9.62 21.01
N GLN A 526 -9.52 8.69 21.75
CA GLN A 526 -10.93 8.70 22.16
C GLN A 526 -11.04 8.76 23.71
N SER A 527 -11.99 9.55 24.24
CA SER A 527 -12.33 9.77 25.68
C SER A 527 -11.35 10.60 26.56
N ALA A 528 -11.88 11.11 27.68
CA ALA A 528 -11.51 12.37 28.35
C ALA A 528 -10.10 12.39 28.99
N ASN A 529 -9.39 13.50 28.80
CA ASN A 529 -8.09 13.89 29.39
C ASN A 529 -6.89 13.00 29.03
N ASN A 530 -5.92 13.62 28.35
CA ASN A 530 -4.56 13.10 28.16
C ASN A 530 -4.41 11.76 27.41
N THR A 531 -5.24 11.53 26.39
CA THR A 531 -5.07 10.43 25.43
C THR A 531 -3.99 10.76 24.40
N ASN A 532 -3.14 9.78 24.08
CA ASN A 532 -2.08 9.92 23.07
C ASN A 532 -2.13 8.72 22.09
N GLY A 533 -2.88 8.88 21.00
CA GLY A 533 -3.03 7.86 19.98
C GLY A 533 -2.15 8.12 18.76
N THR A 534 -1.49 7.09 18.25
CA THR A 534 -0.72 7.14 17.01
C THR A 534 -1.14 6.02 16.06
N LEU A 535 -1.56 6.40 14.85
CA LEU A 535 -1.81 5.48 13.73
C LEU A 535 -0.71 5.65 12.70
N ASN A 536 0.07 4.60 12.43
CA ASN A 536 1.08 4.60 11.38
C ASN A 536 0.68 3.61 10.28
N ILE A 537 0.68 4.07 9.03
CA ILE A 537 0.34 3.29 7.85
C ILE A 537 1.53 3.36 6.89
N TYR A 538 2.29 2.27 6.85
CA TYR A 538 3.43 2.12 5.95
C TYR A 538 3.02 1.42 4.65
N GLY A 539 2.03 0.52 4.73
CA GLY A 539 1.53 -0.28 3.62
C GLY A 539 0.18 -0.93 3.94
N GLY A 540 -0.20 -1.94 3.16
CA GLY A 540 -1.45 -2.69 3.37
C GLY A 540 -2.73 -1.92 3.02
N LYS A 541 -3.87 -2.46 3.45
CA LYS A 541 -5.21 -1.89 3.22
C LYS A 541 -5.91 -1.59 4.55
N VAL A 542 -6.41 -0.38 4.70
CA VAL A 542 -7.31 0.03 5.79
C VAL A 542 -8.67 0.34 5.20
N GLU A 543 -9.73 -0.26 5.75
CA GLU A 543 -11.09 -0.07 5.26
C GLU A 543 -12.08 0.13 6.42
N THR A 544 -12.79 1.26 6.41
CA THR A 544 -13.73 1.63 7.48
C THR A 544 -15.10 1.92 6.88
N VAL A 545 -16.18 1.29 7.39
CA VAL A 545 -17.56 1.63 6.97
C VAL A 545 -17.97 3.03 7.45
N GLY A 546 -17.44 3.47 8.59
CA GLY A 546 -17.59 4.82 9.11
C GLY A 546 -16.34 5.66 8.87
N HIS A 547 -16.00 6.50 9.84
CA HIS A 547 -14.94 7.50 9.76
C HIS A 547 -13.57 6.94 10.14
N VAL A 548 -12.52 7.58 9.61
CA VAL A 548 -11.23 7.64 10.30
C VAL A 548 -11.20 8.98 11.05
N SER A 549 -11.07 8.94 12.37
CA SER A 549 -11.19 10.13 13.23
C SER A 549 -9.97 10.31 14.12
N LEU A 550 -9.36 11.50 14.11
CA LEU A 550 -8.29 11.91 15.01
C LEU A 550 -8.84 12.95 16.00
N GLY A 551 -8.73 12.68 17.30
CA GLY A 551 -9.22 13.59 18.35
C GLY A 551 -10.75 13.64 18.38
N ASN A 552 -11.37 12.51 18.77
CA ASN A 552 -12.83 12.31 18.62
C ASN A 552 -13.66 12.74 19.86
N VAL A 553 -13.04 13.35 20.87
CA VAL A 553 -13.68 13.75 22.15
C VAL A 553 -13.11 15.07 22.69
N ASN A 554 -13.80 15.73 23.61
CA ASN A 554 -13.30 16.99 24.21
C ASN A 554 -11.97 16.78 24.97
N ASN A 555 -11.03 17.72 24.84
CA ASN A 555 -9.76 17.78 25.59
C ASN A 555 -8.78 16.59 25.39
N ALA A 556 -8.76 15.98 24.20
CA ALA A 556 -7.69 15.04 23.82
C ALA A 556 -6.44 15.84 23.37
N PRO A 557 -5.27 15.72 24.05
CA PRO A 557 -4.17 16.64 23.80
C PRO A 557 -3.45 16.39 22.47
N ARG A 558 -3.35 15.13 21.99
CA ARG A 558 -2.58 14.76 20.79
C ARG A 558 -3.09 13.45 20.16
N SER A 559 -3.52 13.53 18.90
CA SER A 559 -3.77 12.35 18.05
C SER A 559 -3.02 12.51 16.74
N THR A 560 -2.23 11.51 16.37
CA THR A 560 -1.40 11.57 15.16
C THR A 560 -1.72 10.42 14.21
N MET A 561 -1.81 10.74 12.92
CA MET A 561 -1.75 9.77 11.84
C MET A 561 -0.53 10.06 10.97
N ASN A 562 0.25 9.03 10.65
CA ASN A 562 1.34 9.10 9.68
C ASN A 562 1.09 8.05 8.59
N MET A 563 1.12 8.48 7.34
CA MET A 563 0.94 7.61 6.18
C MET A 563 2.08 7.83 5.19
N THR A 564 2.85 6.77 4.93
CA THR A 564 3.95 6.76 3.95
C THR A 564 3.64 5.88 2.75
N GLY A 565 2.62 5.02 2.84
CA GLY A 565 2.20 4.11 1.78
C GLY A 565 0.87 3.43 2.12
N GLY A 566 0.49 2.43 1.31
CA GLY A 566 -0.74 1.66 1.50
C GLY A 566 -2.00 2.34 0.96
N THR A 567 -3.13 1.65 1.13
CA THR A 567 -4.47 2.10 0.71
C THR A 567 -5.36 2.30 1.93
N VAL A 568 -5.99 3.47 2.04
CA VAL A 568 -7.02 3.77 3.03
C VAL A 568 -8.32 4.11 2.31
N ILE A 569 -9.39 3.40 2.64
CA ILE A 569 -10.74 3.70 2.16
C ILE A 569 -11.64 3.91 3.38
N SER A 570 -12.12 5.13 3.58
CA SER A 570 -13.15 5.41 4.58
C SER A 570 -14.48 5.74 3.91
N HIS A 571 -15.51 4.95 4.19
CA HIS A 571 -16.86 5.19 3.68
C HIS A 571 -17.56 6.33 4.43
N GLY A 572 -17.12 6.65 5.64
CA GLY A 572 -17.41 7.91 6.30
C GLY A 572 -16.48 9.03 5.82
N GLY A 573 -16.02 9.83 6.77
CA GLY A 573 -15.21 11.03 6.56
C GLY A 573 -13.84 10.91 7.21
N PHE A 574 -12.89 11.71 6.75
CA PHE A 574 -11.60 11.87 7.42
C PHE A 574 -11.65 13.07 8.37
N LEU A 575 -11.77 12.80 9.67
CA LEU A 575 -12.04 13.84 10.68
C LEU A 575 -10.80 14.14 11.51
N ILE A 576 -10.23 15.34 11.39
CA ILE A 576 -9.04 15.78 12.15
C ILE A 576 -9.46 16.86 13.14
N ALA A 577 -9.25 16.58 14.43
CA ALA A 577 -9.66 17.42 15.55
C ALA A 577 -11.18 17.67 15.57
N ARG A 578 -11.94 16.56 15.62
CA ARG A 578 -13.40 16.55 15.53
C ARG A 578 -14.08 17.34 16.65
N LYS A 579 -13.47 17.43 17.84
CA LYS A 579 -14.12 17.97 19.05
C LYS A 579 -13.36 19.17 19.65
N PRO A 580 -14.05 20.05 20.41
CA PRO A 580 -13.42 21.18 21.09
C PRO A 580 -12.24 20.80 21.99
N GLY A 581 -11.19 21.62 21.99
CA GLY A 581 -10.00 21.41 22.82
C GLY A 581 -9.10 20.25 22.38
N THR A 582 -9.35 19.67 21.20
CA THR A 582 -8.47 18.65 20.62
C THR A 582 -7.36 19.27 19.78
N ASN A 583 -6.19 18.64 19.77
CA ASN A 583 -5.13 18.93 18.81
C ASN A 583 -4.76 17.62 18.09
N ALA A 584 -4.93 17.59 16.77
CA ALA A 584 -4.68 16.41 15.97
C ALA A 584 -3.96 16.75 14.68
N SER A 585 -3.07 15.86 14.26
CA SER A 585 -2.26 16.00 13.05
C SER A 585 -2.30 14.75 12.19
N ALA A 586 -2.48 14.94 10.89
CA ALA A 586 -2.30 13.91 9.87
C ALA A 586 -1.16 14.30 8.94
N ASN A 587 -0.19 13.40 8.77
CA ASN A 587 0.95 13.58 7.88
C ASN A 587 0.90 12.49 6.81
N ILE A 588 0.70 12.87 5.56
CA ILE A 588 0.62 11.97 4.41
C ILE A 588 1.77 12.31 3.48
N SER A 589 2.62 11.33 3.21
CA SER A 589 3.82 11.44 2.36
C SER A 589 3.82 10.44 1.21
N GLY A 590 2.86 9.52 1.19
CA GLY A 590 2.70 8.51 0.15
C GLY A 590 1.42 7.69 0.35
N GLY A 591 1.11 6.84 -0.62
CA GLY A 591 -0.08 5.98 -0.63
C GLY A 591 -1.35 6.67 -1.13
N PHE A 592 -2.47 5.94 -1.03
CA PHE A 592 -3.78 6.36 -1.53
C PHE A 592 -4.81 6.39 -0.41
N TYR A 593 -5.38 7.56 -0.12
CA TYR A 593 -6.48 7.72 0.81
C TYR A 593 -7.71 8.32 0.12
N LYS A 594 -8.77 7.53 0.00
CA LYS A 594 -10.09 7.95 -0.45
C LYS A 594 -11.12 7.95 0.68
N THR A 595 -11.94 9.01 0.73
CA THR A 595 -13.09 9.11 1.62
C THR A 595 -14.39 9.37 0.84
N HIS A 596 -15.46 8.65 1.17
CA HIS A 596 -16.74 8.77 0.44
C HIS A 596 -17.60 9.95 0.89
N THR A 597 -17.28 10.58 2.02
CA THR A 597 -17.88 11.86 2.44
C THR A 597 -16.86 12.99 2.32
N GLY A 598 -16.53 13.69 3.41
CA GLY A 598 -15.62 14.82 3.42
C GLY A 598 -14.35 14.64 4.26
N ILE A 599 -13.38 15.52 4.00
CA ILE A 599 -12.19 15.75 4.84
C ILE A 599 -12.44 16.95 5.73
N TYR A 600 -12.08 16.86 7.01
CA TYR A 600 -12.27 17.92 7.99
C TYR A 600 -10.95 18.19 8.71
N ALA A 601 -10.28 19.29 8.38
CA ALA A 601 -9.12 19.79 9.11
C ALA A 601 -9.58 20.84 10.12
N GLY A 602 -9.68 20.46 11.40
CA GLY A 602 -10.18 21.37 12.44
C GLY A 602 -11.69 21.55 12.37
N ASP A 603 -12.44 20.48 12.62
CA ASP A 603 -13.91 20.53 12.70
C ASP A 603 -14.38 21.38 13.90
N SER A 604 -13.89 21.06 15.11
CA SER A 604 -14.16 21.83 16.33
C SER A 604 -12.92 22.13 17.18
N GLY A 605 -11.80 21.45 16.92
CA GLY A 605 -10.52 21.66 17.59
C GLY A 605 -9.46 22.28 16.68
N THR A 606 -8.18 22.04 17.00
CA THR A 606 -7.02 22.41 16.19
C THR A 606 -6.58 21.22 15.36
N GLY A 607 -6.88 21.22 14.06
CA GLY A 607 -6.53 20.14 13.14
C GLY A 607 -5.49 20.56 12.12
N THR A 608 -4.45 19.77 11.94
CA THR A 608 -3.42 19.97 10.92
C THR A 608 -3.37 18.77 9.97
N LEU A 609 -3.38 19.04 8.67
CA LEU A 609 -3.15 18.06 7.61
C LEU A 609 -1.93 18.51 6.80
N THR A 610 -0.94 17.64 6.65
CA THR A 610 0.21 17.86 5.77
C THR A 610 0.22 16.79 4.70
N LEU A 611 0.19 17.20 3.43
CA LEU A 611 0.34 16.35 2.26
C LEU A 611 1.67 16.68 1.57
N SER A 612 2.56 15.69 1.51
CA SER A 612 3.92 15.80 0.97
C SER A 612 4.23 14.72 -0.06
N GLY A 613 3.18 14.05 -0.55
CA GLY A 613 3.22 12.93 -1.50
C GLY A 613 1.96 12.06 -1.37
N GLY A 614 1.74 11.15 -2.32
CA GLY A 614 0.53 10.32 -2.38
C GLY A 614 -0.72 11.06 -2.87
N SER A 615 -1.89 10.44 -2.71
CA SER A 615 -3.19 10.96 -3.13
C SER A 615 -4.20 10.95 -1.98
N LEU A 616 -4.87 12.07 -1.75
CA LEU A 616 -5.96 12.24 -0.81
C LEU A 616 -7.21 12.79 -1.51
N THR A 617 -8.26 11.99 -1.59
CA THR A 617 -9.50 12.33 -2.31
C THR A 617 -10.72 12.26 -1.39
N ALA A 618 -11.56 13.29 -1.43
CA ALA A 618 -12.90 13.28 -0.84
C ALA A 618 -13.97 13.34 -1.93
N LYS A 619 -14.98 12.46 -1.87
CA LYS A 619 -16.07 12.47 -2.85
C LYS A 619 -17.05 13.63 -2.67
N GLU A 620 -17.18 14.19 -1.47
CA GLU A 620 -18.11 15.31 -1.25
C GLU A 620 -17.40 16.66 -1.14
N LYS A 621 -16.52 16.81 -0.13
CA LYS A 621 -16.05 18.14 0.29
C LYS A 621 -14.81 18.12 1.19
N ILE A 622 -14.14 19.25 1.27
CA ILE A 622 -13.15 19.54 2.31
C ILE A 622 -13.59 20.75 3.15
N TYR A 623 -13.47 20.63 4.48
CA TYR A 623 -13.61 21.72 5.42
C TYR A 623 -12.29 22.00 6.13
N VAL A 624 -11.94 23.27 6.23
CA VAL A 624 -10.75 23.73 6.96
C VAL A 624 -11.18 24.80 7.97
N GLY A 625 -11.22 24.47 9.26
CA GLY A 625 -11.73 25.38 10.30
C GLY A 625 -13.24 25.54 10.29
N THR A 626 -13.98 24.45 10.54
CA THR A 626 -15.42 24.36 10.33
C THR A 626 -16.23 25.19 11.33
N ASN A 627 -16.18 24.84 12.61
CA ASN A 627 -17.04 25.43 13.65
C ASN A 627 -16.38 26.62 14.36
N ALA A 628 -17.19 27.42 15.07
CA ALA A 628 -16.69 28.52 15.88
C ALA A 628 -15.66 28.04 16.92
N GLY A 629 -14.49 28.71 16.96
CA GLY A 629 -13.37 28.35 17.83
C GLY A 629 -12.45 27.23 17.31
N ALA A 630 -12.80 26.59 16.19
CA ALA A 630 -11.93 25.63 15.51
C ALA A 630 -10.80 26.33 14.75
N SER A 631 -9.69 25.62 14.56
CA SER A 631 -8.56 26.05 13.74
C SER A 631 -8.11 24.90 12.84
N GLY A 632 -8.29 25.06 11.53
CA GLY A 632 -7.84 24.12 10.52
C GLY A 632 -6.62 24.62 9.78
N THR A 633 -5.66 23.74 9.54
CA THR A 633 -4.52 24.01 8.67
C THR A 633 -4.31 22.83 7.72
N VAL A 634 -4.22 23.12 6.42
CA VAL A 634 -3.84 22.17 5.38
C VAL A 634 -2.59 22.68 4.70
N SER A 635 -1.53 21.88 4.64
CA SER A 635 -0.31 22.18 3.88
C SER A 635 -0.13 21.16 2.77
N VAL A 636 -0.06 21.63 1.53
CA VAL A 636 0.22 20.80 0.35
C VAL A 636 1.60 21.16 -0.18
N GLN A 637 2.53 20.24 -0.05
CA GLN A 637 3.95 20.37 -0.42
C GLN A 637 4.26 19.54 -1.66
N ASP A 638 3.58 18.41 -1.81
CA ASP A 638 3.60 17.55 -3.00
C ASP A 638 2.37 16.61 -2.95
N GLY A 639 2.21 15.75 -3.95
CA GLY A 639 1.08 14.81 -4.06
C GLY A 639 -0.19 15.48 -4.57
N MET A 640 -1.32 14.82 -4.37
CA MET A 640 -2.61 15.24 -4.91
C MET A 640 -3.70 15.34 -3.85
N LEU A 641 -4.40 16.48 -3.81
CA LEU A 641 -5.59 16.70 -2.99
C LEU A 641 -6.79 17.01 -3.90
N SER A 642 -7.87 16.26 -3.77
CA SER A 642 -9.07 16.44 -4.60
C SER A 642 -10.37 16.37 -3.80
N ALA A 643 -11.26 17.33 -4.04
CA ALA A 643 -12.64 17.31 -3.56
C ALA A 643 -13.52 18.23 -4.44
N PRO A 644 -14.80 17.92 -4.68
CA PRO A 644 -15.68 18.79 -5.47
C PRO A 644 -15.82 20.21 -4.92
N VAL A 645 -15.89 20.35 -3.59
CA VAL A 645 -16.09 21.64 -2.93
C VAL A 645 -15.14 21.81 -1.74
N ALA A 646 -14.58 23.00 -1.56
CA ALA A 646 -13.83 23.41 -0.39
C ALA A 646 -14.50 24.55 0.37
N TYR A 647 -14.59 24.39 1.70
CA TYR A 647 -15.00 25.45 2.63
C TYR A 647 -13.84 25.76 3.58
N ILE A 648 -13.24 26.94 3.44
CA ILE A 648 -12.08 27.36 4.22
C ILE A 648 -12.50 28.52 5.13
N GLY A 649 -12.45 28.29 6.44
CA GLY A 649 -12.80 29.28 7.46
C GLY A 649 -14.30 29.61 7.52
N GLN A 650 -15.18 28.60 7.46
CA GLN A 650 -16.64 28.80 7.48
C GLN A 650 -17.13 29.54 8.73
N ALA A 651 -16.78 29.05 9.92
CA ALA A 651 -17.03 29.73 11.20
C ALA A 651 -15.79 29.80 12.11
N GLY A 652 -14.80 28.93 11.90
CA GLY A 652 -13.50 28.94 12.57
C GLY A 652 -12.40 29.61 11.75
N LYS A 653 -11.13 29.33 12.09
CA LYS A 653 -9.96 29.75 11.31
C LYS A 653 -9.58 28.66 10.33
N GLY A 654 -9.53 28.98 9.04
CA GLY A 654 -9.08 28.06 8.00
C GLY A 654 -7.85 28.61 7.28
N HIS A 655 -6.80 27.81 7.19
CA HIS A 655 -5.62 28.15 6.41
C HIS A 655 -5.21 26.98 5.52
N VAL A 656 -5.06 27.26 4.23
CA VAL A 656 -4.49 26.33 3.26
C VAL A 656 -3.23 26.96 2.68
N ALA A 657 -2.11 26.23 2.73
CA ALA A 657 -0.84 26.65 2.17
C ALA A 657 -0.38 25.62 1.12
N GLN A 658 -0.37 26.02 -0.14
CA GLN A 658 0.10 25.22 -1.26
C GLN A 658 1.46 25.73 -1.75
N SER A 659 2.45 24.86 -1.68
CA SER A 659 3.84 25.11 -2.11
C SER A 659 4.32 24.14 -3.19
N GLY A 660 3.55 23.08 -3.46
CA GLY A 660 3.80 22.09 -4.50
C GLY A 660 2.56 21.21 -4.69
N GLY A 661 2.71 20.10 -5.42
CA GLY A 661 1.62 19.16 -5.70
C GLY A 661 0.49 19.73 -6.55
N THR A 662 -0.57 18.95 -6.67
CA THR A 662 -1.78 19.28 -7.42
C THR A 662 -2.99 19.32 -6.49
N VAL A 663 -3.72 20.43 -6.50
CA VAL A 663 -4.95 20.62 -5.72
C VAL A 663 -6.10 20.87 -6.67
N LEU A 664 -7.19 20.13 -6.48
CA LEU A 664 -8.34 20.11 -7.38
C LEU A 664 -9.60 20.35 -6.57
N LEU A 665 -10.06 21.58 -6.59
CA LEU A 665 -11.18 22.07 -5.79
C LEU A 665 -12.10 22.90 -6.69
N PRO A 666 -12.94 22.27 -7.53
CA PRO A 666 -13.77 22.96 -8.51
C PRO A 666 -14.55 24.13 -7.91
N ASP A 667 -15.14 23.98 -6.73
CA ASP A 667 -15.79 25.10 -6.06
C ASP A 667 -15.09 25.42 -4.73
N MET A 668 -14.39 26.56 -4.68
CA MET A 668 -13.69 27.01 -3.48
C MET A 668 -14.42 28.19 -2.84
N GLN A 669 -14.76 28.02 -1.56
CA GLN A 669 -15.40 29.04 -0.75
C GLN A 669 -14.52 29.43 0.44
N LEU A 670 -14.04 30.66 0.41
CA LEU A 670 -13.33 31.29 1.52
C LEU A 670 -14.35 32.04 2.39
N GLY A 671 -14.32 31.79 3.70
CA GLY A 671 -15.26 32.41 4.63
C GLY A 671 -15.21 33.93 4.56
N THR A 672 -16.37 34.56 4.39
CA THR A 672 -16.56 35.98 4.02
C THR A 672 -16.39 36.97 5.19
N SER A 673 -15.94 36.52 6.37
CA SER A 673 -15.99 37.30 7.60
C SER A 673 -14.58 37.60 8.12
N LEU A 674 -13.94 38.65 7.61
CA LEU A 674 -12.68 39.23 8.11
C LEU A 674 -12.90 40.04 9.42
N VAL A 675 -13.68 39.52 10.37
CA VAL A 675 -13.82 40.11 11.71
C VAL A 675 -12.99 39.34 12.71
N ASP A 676 -12.33 40.11 13.58
CA ASP A 676 -11.31 39.71 14.56
C ASP A 676 -11.46 38.28 15.11
N GLY A 677 -10.47 37.43 14.81
CA GLY A 677 -10.44 36.02 15.22
C GLY A 677 -10.95 35.00 14.20
N LYS A 678 -11.55 35.43 13.07
CA LYS A 678 -11.86 34.59 11.90
C LYS A 678 -10.91 34.94 10.76
N SER A 679 -10.22 33.94 10.22
CA SER A 679 -9.28 34.12 9.10
C SER A 679 -9.45 32.94 8.15
N SER A 680 -9.75 33.24 6.89
CA SER A 680 -9.85 32.28 5.79
C SER A 680 -8.74 32.66 4.81
N ILE A 681 -7.70 31.84 4.73
CA ILE A 681 -6.56 32.12 3.86
C ILE A 681 -6.28 30.90 3.00
N TYR A 682 -6.19 31.10 1.70
CA TYR A 682 -5.57 30.15 0.77
C TYR A 682 -4.35 30.83 0.16
N SER A 683 -3.16 30.28 0.42
CA SER A 683 -1.91 30.80 -0.14
C SER A 683 -1.37 29.83 -1.20
N LEU A 684 -1.31 30.28 -2.44
CA LEU A 684 -0.71 29.58 -3.58
C LEU A 684 0.68 30.17 -3.85
N SER A 685 1.72 29.38 -3.57
CA SER A 685 3.14 29.77 -3.75
C SER A 685 3.92 28.83 -4.67
N GLY A 686 3.35 27.66 -4.98
CA GLY A 686 3.91 26.63 -5.85
C GLY A 686 2.90 25.51 -6.11
N GLY A 687 3.20 24.58 -7.01
CA GLY A 687 2.25 23.53 -7.42
C GLY A 687 1.21 24.01 -8.42
N SER A 688 0.17 23.19 -8.66
CA SER A 688 -0.97 23.51 -9.52
C SER A 688 -2.28 23.50 -8.73
N LEU A 689 -3.04 24.58 -8.78
CA LEU A 689 -4.41 24.67 -8.28
C LEU A 689 -5.38 24.73 -9.46
N TYR A 690 -6.31 23.80 -9.49
CA TYR A 690 -7.46 23.84 -10.36
C TYR A 690 -8.72 24.11 -9.53
N THR A 691 -9.44 25.16 -9.90
CA THR A 691 -10.70 25.54 -9.27
C THR A 691 -11.56 26.24 -10.31
N ARG A 692 -12.82 25.90 -10.47
CA ARG A 692 -13.73 26.58 -11.41
C ARG A 692 -14.17 27.93 -10.83
N THR A 693 -14.51 27.95 -9.53
CA THR A 693 -14.99 29.16 -8.86
C THR A 693 -14.23 29.43 -7.57
N ILE A 694 -13.77 30.68 -7.42
CA ILE A 694 -13.24 31.20 -6.17
C ILE A 694 -14.22 32.23 -5.62
N THR A 695 -14.82 31.92 -4.46
CA THR A 695 -15.71 32.83 -3.74
C THR A 695 -15.10 33.30 -2.43
N GLY A 696 -15.32 34.57 -2.08
CA GLY A 696 -14.69 35.21 -0.93
C GLY A 696 -13.18 35.48 -1.15
N ALA A 697 -12.76 35.78 -2.38
CA ALA A 697 -11.34 35.84 -2.78
C ALA A 697 -10.46 36.87 -2.04
N ALA A 698 -11.03 37.71 -1.16
CA ALA A 698 -10.25 38.59 -0.26
C ALA A 698 -9.24 37.84 0.63
N GLY A 699 -9.36 36.51 0.79
CA GLY A 699 -8.41 35.65 1.49
C GLY A 699 -7.51 34.79 0.58
N PHE A 700 -7.45 35.06 -0.74
CA PHE A 700 -6.66 34.31 -1.69
C PHE A 700 -5.33 35.02 -2.00
N ASP A 701 -4.21 34.42 -1.59
CA ASP A 701 -2.87 34.95 -1.83
C ASP A 701 -2.21 34.18 -2.98
N PHE A 702 -2.12 34.79 -4.17
CA PHE A 702 -1.46 34.20 -5.33
C PHE A 702 -0.06 34.78 -5.52
N THR A 703 0.96 34.03 -5.12
CA THR A 703 2.37 34.47 -5.08
C THR A 703 3.31 33.62 -5.93
N GLY A 704 2.84 32.50 -6.46
CA GLY A 704 3.62 31.55 -7.25
C GLY A 704 2.79 30.33 -7.61
N GLY A 705 3.37 29.34 -8.29
CA GLY A 705 2.64 28.15 -8.77
C GLY A 705 1.76 28.44 -9.99
N LYS A 706 0.85 27.51 -10.30
CA LYS A 706 -0.08 27.59 -11.42
C LYS A 706 -1.52 27.61 -10.92
N LEU A 707 -2.32 28.57 -11.39
CA LEU A 707 -3.75 28.66 -11.14
C LEU A 707 -4.52 28.45 -12.45
N VAL A 708 -5.54 27.59 -12.41
CA VAL A 708 -6.54 27.44 -13.47
C VAL A 708 -7.90 27.74 -12.85
N THR A 709 -8.62 28.73 -13.41
CA THR A 709 -9.95 29.11 -12.92
C THR A 709 -10.84 29.76 -13.97
N ASN A 710 -12.16 29.70 -13.74
CA ASN A 710 -13.20 30.29 -14.61
C ASN A 710 -13.86 31.52 -13.98
N SER A 711 -13.87 31.65 -12.65
CA SER A 711 -14.53 32.78 -11.99
C SER A 711 -13.91 33.12 -10.64
N VAL A 712 -13.79 34.42 -10.39
CA VAL A 712 -13.39 35.01 -9.12
C VAL A 712 -14.40 36.11 -8.75
N ASP A 713 -15.04 35.99 -7.58
CA ASP A 713 -16.12 36.91 -7.15
C ASP A 713 -15.63 38.25 -6.56
N SER A 714 -14.33 38.53 -6.67
CA SER A 714 -13.69 39.77 -6.20
C SER A 714 -12.45 40.10 -7.03
N SER A 715 -11.65 41.07 -6.59
CA SER A 715 -10.34 41.35 -7.19
C SER A 715 -9.41 40.13 -7.10
N LEU A 716 -8.56 39.96 -8.12
CA LEU A 716 -7.50 38.95 -8.18
C LEU A 716 -6.14 39.64 -8.31
N ASN A 717 -5.26 39.41 -7.34
CA ASN A 717 -3.89 39.94 -7.35
C ASN A 717 -2.91 38.80 -7.64
N GLN A 718 -2.42 38.72 -8.87
CA GLN A 718 -1.37 37.80 -9.28
C GLN A 718 -0.01 38.41 -8.96
N LEU A 719 0.51 38.12 -7.77
CA LEU A 719 1.81 38.61 -7.29
C LEU A 719 3.00 37.77 -7.81
N GLY A 720 2.73 36.69 -8.54
CA GLY A 720 3.71 35.79 -9.16
C GLY A 720 3.03 34.55 -9.74
N GLY A 721 3.81 33.64 -10.34
CA GLY A 721 3.28 32.36 -10.87
C GLY A 721 2.56 32.49 -12.21
N THR A 722 1.84 31.43 -12.61
CA THR A 722 1.16 31.31 -13.91
C THR A 722 -0.35 31.22 -13.74
N LEU A 723 -1.10 32.11 -14.39
CA LEU A 723 -2.54 32.02 -14.55
C LEU A 723 -2.84 31.42 -15.93
N GLU A 724 -3.56 30.31 -15.98
CA GLU A 724 -4.12 29.78 -17.22
C GLU A 724 -5.62 30.03 -17.25
N VAL A 725 -6.06 30.81 -18.24
CA VAL A 725 -7.44 30.75 -18.70
C VAL A 725 -7.55 29.43 -19.47
N ARG A 726 -8.56 28.59 -19.19
CA ARG A 726 -8.77 27.32 -19.89
C ARG A 726 -10.24 27.07 -20.21
N ALA A 727 -10.46 26.47 -21.37
CA ALA A 727 -11.77 26.05 -21.91
C ALA A 727 -12.25 24.65 -21.51
N ALA A 728 -11.43 23.83 -20.87
CA ALA A 728 -11.77 22.42 -20.78
C ALA A 728 -12.91 22.17 -19.77
N SER A 729 -14.05 21.67 -20.27
CA SER A 729 -15.08 21.11 -19.42
C SER A 729 -14.57 19.79 -18.82
N ASP A 730 -14.22 19.81 -17.53
CA ASP A 730 -13.86 18.60 -16.80
C ASP A 730 -14.95 17.52 -16.90
N GLY A 731 -14.51 16.26 -16.89
CA GLY A 731 -15.38 15.10 -16.98
C GLY A 731 -15.43 14.55 -18.40
N LEU A 732 -16.44 13.74 -18.71
CA LEU A 732 -16.63 13.12 -20.02
C LEU A 732 -18.01 13.49 -20.56
N ASN A 733 -18.16 13.47 -21.89
CA ASN A 733 -19.47 13.45 -22.51
C ASN A 733 -20.17 12.16 -22.08
N TRP A 734 -21.39 12.24 -21.55
CA TRP A 734 -22.13 11.06 -21.15
C TRP A 734 -23.46 10.95 -21.88
N ARG A 735 -23.85 9.71 -22.17
CA ARG A 735 -25.09 9.32 -22.85
C ARG A 735 -25.74 8.21 -22.06
N ARG A 736 -27.06 8.29 -21.84
CA ARG A 736 -27.85 7.25 -21.15
C ARG A 736 -28.87 6.63 -22.07
N PHE A 737 -29.15 5.35 -21.86
CA PHE A 737 -30.12 4.56 -22.60
C PHE A 737 -31.05 3.84 -21.60
N GLU A 738 -32.36 3.99 -21.77
CA GLU A 738 -33.40 3.43 -20.88
C GLU A 738 -34.38 2.52 -21.66
N GLY A 739 -34.91 1.46 -21.04
CA GLY A 739 -36.09 0.73 -21.53
C GLY A 739 -35.95 -0.78 -21.76
N GLN A 740 -37.05 -1.50 -21.54
CA GLN A 740 -37.21 -2.94 -21.80
C GLN A 740 -37.29 -3.23 -23.31
N SER A 741 -36.18 -3.70 -23.86
CA SER A 741 -36.10 -4.53 -25.07
C SER A 741 -36.34 -3.86 -26.45
N PRO A 742 -35.69 -4.30 -27.55
CA PRO A 742 -34.94 -5.56 -27.69
C PRO A 742 -33.71 -5.51 -26.80
N ALA A 743 -33.60 -6.49 -25.91
CA ALA A 743 -32.95 -6.39 -24.61
C ALA A 743 -31.59 -5.68 -24.70
N LEU A 744 -31.28 -4.86 -23.70
CA LEU A 744 -29.92 -4.45 -23.36
C LEU A 744 -29.10 -5.74 -23.10
N THR A 745 -28.76 -6.42 -24.19
CA THR A 745 -28.05 -7.69 -24.32
C THR A 745 -26.58 -7.40 -24.49
N ASP A 746 -25.73 -8.39 -24.23
CA ASP A 746 -24.28 -8.31 -24.42
C ASP A 746 -23.88 -7.92 -25.86
N ALA A 747 -24.75 -8.11 -26.85
CA ALA A 747 -24.52 -7.72 -28.24
C ALA A 747 -24.68 -6.20 -28.47
N ILE A 748 -25.61 -5.53 -27.76
CA ILE A 748 -25.85 -4.08 -27.85
C ILE A 748 -24.82 -3.31 -27.00
N TRP A 749 -24.33 -3.92 -25.92
CA TRP A 749 -23.29 -3.38 -25.03
C TRP A 749 -22.02 -2.88 -25.75
N ASN A 750 -21.69 -3.49 -26.89
CA ASN A 750 -20.48 -3.18 -27.67
C ASN A 750 -20.73 -2.15 -28.78
N ASP A 751 -21.95 -1.65 -28.97
CA ASP A 751 -22.31 -0.69 -30.03
C ASP A 751 -23.39 0.30 -29.56
N LEU A 752 -23.11 1.00 -28.45
CA LEU A 752 -23.99 2.05 -27.91
C LEU A 752 -24.13 3.25 -28.85
N ASP A 753 -23.16 3.47 -29.74
CA ASP A 753 -23.17 4.56 -30.73
C ASP A 753 -24.27 4.40 -31.77
N SER A 754 -24.77 3.18 -31.98
CA SER A 754 -25.92 2.90 -32.86
C SER A 754 -27.28 3.28 -32.27
N LEU A 755 -27.34 3.63 -30.98
CA LEU A 755 -28.58 3.90 -30.25
C LEU A 755 -28.85 5.40 -30.08
N THR A 756 -30.12 5.77 -29.96
CA THR A 756 -30.53 7.11 -29.52
C THR A 756 -30.53 7.18 -28.00
N PRO A 757 -29.76 8.08 -27.37
CA PRO A 757 -29.79 8.23 -25.91
C PRO A 757 -31.13 8.82 -25.43
N SER A 758 -31.58 8.41 -24.26
CA SER A 758 -32.72 9.02 -23.55
C SER A 758 -32.36 10.40 -22.99
N THR A 759 -31.10 10.58 -22.59
CA THR A 759 -30.53 11.84 -22.11
C THR A 759 -29.01 11.82 -22.25
N SER A 760 -28.39 13.01 -22.27
CA SER A 760 -26.95 13.20 -22.40
C SER A 760 -26.49 14.50 -21.76
N GLY A 761 -25.21 14.62 -21.46
CA GLY A 761 -24.60 15.84 -20.94
C GLY A 761 -23.07 15.71 -20.82
N ILE A 762 -22.47 16.61 -20.05
CA ILE A 762 -21.06 16.54 -19.63
C ILE A 762 -21.05 16.29 -18.13
N GLY A 763 -20.20 15.40 -17.65
CA GLY A 763 -20.17 15.05 -16.24
C GLY A 763 -19.09 14.06 -15.85
N ILE A 764 -18.99 13.82 -14.56
CA ILE A 764 -18.00 12.95 -13.93
C ILE A 764 -18.49 11.49 -14.00
N VAL A 765 -17.59 10.52 -14.14
CA VAL A 765 -17.93 9.11 -14.32
C VAL A 765 -18.63 8.58 -13.06
N GLY A 766 -19.82 8.01 -13.20
CA GLY A 766 -20.51 7.36 -12.08
C GLY A 766 -21.12 8.30 -11.03
N ASP A 767 -21.21 9.61 -11.28
CA ASP A 767 -21.99 10.52 -10.41
C ASP A 767 -23.48 10.16 -10.44
N SER A 768 -23.99 9.59 -9.35
CA SER A 768 -25.39 9.22 -9.19
C SER A 768 -26.29 10.40 -8.80
N SER A 769 -25.72 11.55 -8.40
CA SER A 769 -26.52 12.71 -7.97
C SER A 769 -27.27 13.38 -9.12
N SER A 770 -26.77 13.21 -10.35
CA SER A 770 -27.41 13.66 -11.60
C SER A 770 -28.26 12.57 -12.28
N ILE A 771 -28.24 11.33 -11.78
CA ILE A 771 -28.91 10.17 -12.38
C ILE A 771 -30.04 9.71 -11.45
N PRO A 772 -31.32 10.02 -11.74
CA PRO A 772 -32.43 9.56 -10.90
C PRO A 772 -32.40 8.03 -10.75
N ASP A 773 -32.57 7.55 -9.51
CA ASP A 773 -32.64 6.12 -9.12
C ASP A 773 -33.66 5.39 -9.99
N ILE A 774 -33.18 4.73 -11.03
CA ILE A 774 -33.98 3.82 -11.84
C ILE A 774 -33.13 2.59 -12.16
N ASN A 775 -33.75 1.43 -12.05
CA ASN A 775 -33.17 0.17 -12.50
C ASN A 775 -33.19 0.10 -14.03
N THR A 776 -32.39 -0.79 -14.62
CA THR A 776 -32.37 -1.10 -16.07
C THR A 776 -31.97 0.05 -16.99
N PHE A 777 -30.71 0.47 -16.94
CA PHE A 777 -30.13 1.43 -17.90
C PHE A 777 -28.71 1.05 -18.34
N MET A 778 -28.24 1.69 -19.40
CA MET A 778 -26.82 1.74 -19.76
C MET A 778 -26.36 3.20 -19.84
N THR A 779 -25.11 3.47 -19.48
CA THR A 779 -24.44 4.73 -19.76
C THR A 779 -23.18 4.50 -20.58
N SER A 780 -22.84 5.47 -21.44
CA SER A 780 -21.53 5.58 -22.09
C SER A 780 -20.97 6.95 -21.75
N TYR A 781 -19.72 6.97 -21.28
CA TYR A 781 -18.93 8.17 -21.08
C TYR A 781 -17.80 8.17 -22.11
N ASP A 782 -17.59 9.27 -22.84
CA ASP A 782 -16.54 9.41 -23.85
C ASP A 782 -15.86 10.79 -23.80
N GLY A 783 -14.57 10.81 -24.11
CA GLY A 783 -13.72 12.01 -24.05
C GLY A 783 -12.24 11.63 -24.03
N TYR A 784 -11.44 12.30 -23.22
CA TYR A 784 -9.99 12.13 -23.14
C TYR A 784 -9.51 11.96 -21.71
N ILE A 785 -8.53 11.08 -21.52
CA ILE A 785 -7.72 10.99 -20.30
C ILE A 785 -6.35 11.63 -20.55
N TYR A 786 -5.88 12.46 -19.63
CA TYR A 786 -4.52 12.99 -19.65
C TYR A 786 -3.57 12.09 -18.86
N VAL A 787 -2.48 11.70 -19.51
CA VAL A 787 -1.43 10.85 -18.98
C VAL A 787 -0.16 11.69 -18.86
N PRO A 788 0.30 12.02 -17.64
CA PRO A 788 1.42 12.95 -17.46
C PRO A 788 2.76 12.34 -17.89
N GLU A 789 2.92 11.02 -17.81
CA GLU A 789 4.14 10.32 -18.13
C GLU A 789 3.83 9.02 -18.87
N ALA A 790 4.65 8.65 -19.85
CA ALA A 790 4.50 7.37 -20.51
C ALA A 790 4.73 6.20 -19.51
N GLY A 791 3.96 5.13 -19.66
CA GLY A 791 4.11 3.93 -18.85
C GLY A 791 2.90 2.99 -18.88
N ASN A 792 2.97 1.93 -18.07
CA ASN A 792 1.84 1.03 -17.85
C ASN A 792 0.94 1.60 -16.75
N TYR A 793 -0.35 1.62 -17.02
CA TYR A 793 -1.39 2.08 -16.10
C TYR A 793 -2.38 0.96 -15.83
N THR A 794 -2.73 0.78 -14.55
CA THR A 794 -3.74 -0.14 -14.06
C THR A 794 -4.99 0.64 -13.66
N PHE A 795 -6.13 0.25 -14.21
CA PHE A 795 -7.45 0.79 -13.88
C PHE A 795 -8.13 -0.16 -12.93
N HIS A 796 -8.49 0.32 -11.75
CA HIS A 796 -9.21 -0.41 -10.71
C HIS A 796 -10.69 -0.05 -10.80
N ILE A 797 -11.55 -1.01 -11.10
CA ILE A 797 -12.96 -0.82 -11.45
C ILE A 797 -13.83 -1.46 -10.37
N ASN A 798 -14.59 -0.65 -9.64
CA ASN A 798 -15.66 -1.10 -8.75
C ASN A 798 -16.97 -0.59 -9.32
N VAL A 799 -17.89 -1.50 -9.57
CA VAL A 799 -19.11 -1.20 -10.32
C VAL A 799 -20.26 -2.04 -9.80
N ASP A 800 -21.44 -1.44 -9.75
CA ASP A 800 -22.72 -2.14 -9.61
C ASP A 800 -23.13 -2.70 -10.97
N ASP A 801 -23.49 -3.97 -10.99
CA ASP A 801 -23.65 -4.81 -12.18
C ASP A 801 -22.45 -4.92 -13.12
N ASN A 802 -22.23 -4.00 -14.08
CA ASN A 802 -21.15 -4.13 -15.07
C ASN A 802 -20.58 -2.80 -15.59
N ALA A 803 -19.27 -2.76 -15.86
CA ALA A 803 -18.59 -1.71 -16.61
C ALA A 803 -17.55 -2.25 -17.60
N GLN A 804 -17.23 -1.45 -18.62
CA GLN A 804 -16.20 -1.73 -19.62
C GLN A 804 -15.44 -0.45 -19.93
N ILE A 805 -14.12 -0.49 -19.89
CA ILE A 805 -13.26 0.66 -20.24
C ILE A 805 -12.54 0.37 -21.57
N PHE A 806 -12.50 1.40 -22.41
CA PHE A 806 -11.74 1.46 -23.66
C PHE A 806 -10.78 2.65 -23.59
N ILE A 807 -9.53 2.44 -24.05
CA ILE A 807 -8.55 3.51 -24.27
C ILE A 807 -8.04 3.39 -25.70
N ASP A 808 -7.94 4.50 -26.43
CA ASP A 808 -7.56 4.56 -27.85
C ASP A 808 -8.40 3.59 -28.71
N GLY A 809 -9.68 3.44 -28.38
CA GLY A 809 -10.61 2.51 -29.02
C GLY A 809 -10.40 1.03 -28.70
N LYS A 810 -9.43 0.67 -27.84
CA LYS A 810 -9.15 -0.70 -27.41
C LYS A 810 -9.73 -0.98 -26.03
N SER A 811 -10.46 -2.08 -25.87
CA SER A 811 -10.91 -2.58 -24.56
C SER A 811 -9.71 -2.96 -23.68
N ILE A 812 -9.62 -2.41 -22.47
CA ILE A 812 -8.49 -2.61 -21.54
C ILE A 812 -8.87 -3.29 -20.22
N GLY A 813 -10.16 -3.39 -19.93
CA GLY A 813 -10.68 -4.06 -18.73
C GLY A 813 -12.19 -3.93 -18.58
N SER A 814 -12.80 -4.96 -17.99
CA SER A 814 -14.22 -4.99 -17.61
C SER A 814 -14.35 -5.13 -16.09
N GLY A 815 -15.38 -4.52 -15.54
CA GLY A 815 -15.86 -4.68 -14.16
C GLY A 815 -17.19 -5.44 -14.16
N SER A 816 -17.40 -6.36 -13.22
CA SER A 816 -18.72 -6.89 -12.87
C SER A 816 -18.89 -6.95 -11.36
N TRP A 817 -20.11 -6.78 -10.87
CA TRP A 817 -20.40 -6.82 -9.44
C TRP A 817 -19.97 -8.16 -8.81
N VAL A 818 -19.25 -8.09 -7.70
CA VAL A 818 -18.84 -9.25 -6.88
C VAL A 818 -19.30 -9.04 -5.44
N ASP A 819 -18.93 -7.91 -4.85
CA ASP A 819 -19.51 -7.35 -3.63
C ASP A 819 -19.36 -5.83 -3.63
N TYR A 820 -20.03 -5.16 -2.69
CA TYR A 820 -19.80 -3.75 -2.41
C TYR A 820 -18.36 -3.61 -1.90
N TYR A 821 -17.49 -2.99 -2.72
CA TYR A 821 -16.07 -2.64 -2.44
C TYR A 821 -14.95 -3.53 -3.01
N THR A 822 -15.27 -4.51 -3.86
CA THR A 822 -14.25 -5.26 -4.60
C THR A 822 -13.93 -4.61 -5.95
N TYR A 823 -12.67 -4.23 -6.17
CA TYR A 823 -12.22 -3.70 -7.46
C TYR A 823 -11.69 -4.83 -8.36
N GLN A 824 -12.15 -4.85 -9.60
CA GLN A 824 -11.53 -5.58 -10.69
C GLN A 824 -10.45 -4.71 -11.34
N THR A 825 -9.57 -5.28 -12.17
CA THR A 825 -8.48 -4.51 -12.80
C THR A 825 -8.41 -4.70 -14.31
N GLY A 826 -8.10 -3.60 -15.01
CA GLY A 826 -7.66 -3.55 -16.41
C GLY A 826 -6.31 -2.86 -16.52
N SER A 827 -5.60 -2.98 -17.64
CA SER A 827 -4.33 -2.26 -17.82
C SER A 827 -4.07 -1.85 -19.26
N ALA A 828 -3.38 -0.72 -19.43
CA ALA A 828 -3.00 -0.15 -20.72
C ALA A 828 -1.58 0.44 -20.65
N GLU A 829 -0.83 0.30 -21.74
CA GLU A 829 0.42 1.04 -21.94
C GLU A 829 0.07 2.35 -22.63
N LEU A 830 0.38 3.48 -21.99
CA LEU A 830 0.01 4.81 -22.45
C LEU A 830 1.26 5.67 -22.66
N THR A 831 1.21 6.53 -23.67
CA THR A 831 2.23 7.57 -23.87
C THR A 831 1.90 8.79 -23.01
N ALA A 832 2.86 9.70 -22.82
CA ALA A 832 2.53 10.98 -22.21
C ALA A 832 1.65 11.81 -23.16
N GLY A 833 0.61 12.45 -22.63
CA GLY A 833 -0.35 13.24 -23.39
C GLY A 833 -1.78 12.73 -23.24
N LEU A 834 -2.64 13.16 -24.17
CA LEU A 834 -4.06 12.83 -24.16
C LEU A 834 -4.33 11.52 -24.90
N HIS A 835 -5.20 10.70 -24.32
CA HIS A 835 -5.68 9.47 -24.91
C HIS A 835 -7.20 9.46 -24.91
N PRO A 836 -7.88 9.15 -26.04
CA PRO A 836 -9.31 8.89 -26.04
C PRO A 836 -9.69 7.81 -25.02
N ILE A 837 -10.69 8.10 -24.19
CA ILE A 837 -11.25 7.16 -23.21
C ILE A 837 -12.75 7.00 -23.44
N GLN A 838 -13.24 5.77 -23.35
CA GLN A 838 -14.66 5.48 -23.30
C GLN A 838 -14.96 4.50 -22.16
N ILE A 839 -16.03 4.74 -21.42
CA ILE A 839 -16.44 3.91 -20.28
C ILE A 839 -17.93 3.62 -20.44
N ASN A 840 -18.27 2.33 -20.55
CA ASN A 840 -19.66 1.90 -20.60
C ASN A 840 -20.04 1.28 -19.26
N MET A 841 -21.23 1.60 -18.73
CA MET A 841 -21.81 0.98 -17.53
C MET A 841 -23.20 0.41 -17.85
N ARG A 842 -23.54 -0.72 -17.26
CA ARG A 842 -24.87 -1.33 -17.33
C ARG A 842 -25.37 -1.59 -15.92
N GLU A 843 -26.49 -0.98 -15.60
CA GLU A 843 -27.24 -1.19 -14.37
C GLU A 843 -28.49 -2.02 -14.69
N GLY A 844 -28.69 -3.08 -13.91
CA GLY A 844 -29.79 -4.02 -13.99
C GLY A 844 -30.85 -3.70 -12.96
N SER A 845 -30.56 -3.93 -11.68
CA SER A 845 -31.48 -3.58 -10.60
C SER A 845 -30.82 -3.51 -9.22
N GLY A 846 -31.18 -2.51 -8.42
CA GLY A 846 -30.73 -2.39 -7.04
C GLY A 846 -30.22 -1.00 -6.71
N GLY A 847 -29.04 -0.94 -6.08
CA GLY A 847 -28.27 0.29 -6.03
C GLY A 847 -27.64 0.58 -7.40
N GLN A 848 -26.86 1.65 -7.49
CA GLN A 848 -26.05 1.94 -8.68
C GLN A 848 -24.76 2.59 -8.22
N SER A 849 -23.62 2.13 -8.72
CA SER A 849 -22.33 2.79 -8.46
C SER A 849 -21.32 2.46 -9.55
N LEU A 850 -20.47 3.42 -9.89
CA LEU A 850 -19.28 3.19 -10.69
C LEU A 850 -18.16 4.03 -10.09
N ASP A 851 -17.09 3.35 -9.73
CA ASP A 851 -15.92 3.93 -9.09
C ASP A 851 -14.68 3.37 -9.76
N ILE A 852 -13.96 4.22 -10.49
CA ILE A 852 -12.76 3.83 -11.20
C ILE A 852 -11.61 4.63 -10.62
N ASP A 853 -10.54 3.94 -10.27
CA ASP A 853 -9.28 4.59 -9.93
C ASP A 853 -8.20 4.14 -10.94
N ILE A 854 -7.22 4.99 -11.22
CA ILE A 854 -6.08 4.73 -12.09
C ILE A 854 -4.79 4.75 -11.28
N GLU A 855 -3.85 3.87 -11.61
CA GLU A 855 -2.55 3.78 -10.97
C GLU A 855 -1.49 3.56 -12.05
N LYS A 856 -0.36 4.29 -12.01
CA LYS A 856 0.81 3.88 -12.79
C LYS A 856 1.33 2.57 -12.19
N THR A 857 1.23 1.47 -12.95
CA THR A 857 1.36 0.10 -12.43
C THR A 857 2.62 -0.07 -11.59
N GLY A 858 2.46 -0.52 -10.34
CA GLY A 858 3.58 -0.83 -9.45
C GLY A 858 4.11 0.37 -8.66
N THR A 859 3.53 1.56 -8.82
CA THR A 859 3.86 2.72 -7.99
C THR A 859 3.07 2.76 -6.68
N GLY A 860 1.92 2.05 -6.59
CA GLY A 860 1.00 2.17 -5.45
C GLY A 860 0.29 3.54 -5.37
N ASN A 861 0.63 4.47 -6.27
CA ASN A 861 0.03 5.79 -6.38
C ASN A 861 -1.25 5.69 -7.21
N ARG A 862 -2.27 5.15 -6.56
CA ARG A 862 -3.63 5.10 -7.09
C ARG A 862 -4.28 6.48 -6.97
N VAL A 863 -5.08 6.83 -7.96
CA VAL A 863 -5.74 8.12 -8.11
C VAL A 863 -7.17 7.88 -8.57
N ASP A 864 -8.14 8.56 -8.00
CA ASP A 864 -9.52 8.49 -8.48
C ASP A 864 -9.59 9.00 -9.93
N LEU A 865 -10.20 8.25 -10.85
CA LEU A 865 -10.28 8.63 -12.26
C LEU A 865 -11.09 9.93 -12.44
N ASN A 866 -12.03 10.19 -11.54
CA ASN A 866 -12.87 11.40 -11.53
C ASN A 866 -12.18 12.65 -10.99
N THR A 867 -10.89 12.53 -10.67
CA THR A 867 -10.05 13.65 -10.28
C THR A 867 -10.02 14.71 -11.39
N PRO A 868 -10.38 15.98 -11.12
CA PRO A 868 -10.34 17.06 -12.11
C PRO A 868 -8.98 17.18 -12.80
N GLY A 869 -8.95 17.56 -14.08
CA GLY A 869 -7.71 17.58 -14.86
C GLY A 869 -7.14 16.21 -15.28
N ILE A 870 -7.83 15.10 -14.97
CA ILE A 870 -7.55 13.78 -15.55
C ILE A 870 -8.45 13.51 -16.75
N LEU A 871 -9.76 13.77 -16.63
CA LEU A 871 -10.75 13.52 -17.67
C LEU A 871 -11.28 14.81 -18.28
N PHE A 872 -11.40 14.82 -19.60
CA PHE A 872 -11.87 15.97 -20.39
C PHE A 872 -12.91 15.53 -21.41
N SER A 873 -14.00 16.29 -21.56
CA SER A 873 -15.07 15.95 -22.52
C SER A 873 -14.58 16.06 -23.96
N ASP A 874 -13.69 17.00 -24.21
CA ASP A 874 -13.01 17.21 -25.48
C ASP A 874 -11.50 17.26 -25.26
N ALA A 875 -10.71 17.10 -26.32
CA ALA A 875 -9.28 17.33 -26.19
C ALA A 875 -9.10 18.76 -25.68
N PRO A 876 -8.35 19.02 -24.58
CA PRO A 876 -8.26 20.34 -23.95
C PRO A 876 -7.72 21.47 -24.84
N LEU A 877 -7.37 21.16 -26.10
CA LEU A 877 -6.97 22.12 -27.11
C LEU A 877 -8.08 22.42 -28.15
N ASN A 878 -9.26 21.77 -28.05
CA ASN A 878 -10.16 21.59 -29.19
C ASN A 878 -11.66 21.83 -28.93
N ALA A 879 -12.15 22.40 -27.82
CA ALA A 879 -13.57 22.79 -27.73
C ALA A 879 -13.90 23.82 -26.65
N GLU A 880 -14.65 24.84 -27.05
CA GLU A 880 -15.22 25.96 -26.27
C GLU A 880 -14.23 27.08 -25.90
N ILE A 881 -14.76 28.28 -25.69
CA ILE A 881 -13.99 29.47 -25.27
C ILE A 881 -13.73 29.30 -23.77
N GLY A 882 -12.48 29.31 -23.34
CA GLY A 882 -12.15 29.43 -21.93
C GLY A 882 -12.40 30.84 -21.48
N THR A 883 -13.42 31.05 -20.64
CA THR A 883 -13.65 32.35 -20.02
C THR A 883 -13.20 32.32 -18.57
N LEU A 884 -12.41 33.33 -18.18
CA LEU A 884 -12.18 33.69 -16.78
C LEU A 884 -12.88 35.02 -16.50
N GLU A 885 -13.87 35.01 -15.61
CA GLU A 885 -14.57 36.20 -15.12
C GLU A 885 -13.97 36.66 -13.77
N ILE A 886 -13.59 37.93 -13.66
CA ILE A 886 -13.12 38.57 -12.43
C ILE A 886 -14.07 39.73 -12.10
N ALA A 887 -14.83 39.61 -11.01
CA ALA A 887 -15.84 40.59 -10.63
C ALA A 887 -15.26 41.90 -10.03
N GLY A 888 -13.95 41.93 -9.75
CA GLY A 888 -13.23 43.11 -9.26
C GLY A 888 -12.03 43.46 -10.14
N ASP A 889 -11.02 44.06 -9.52
CA ASP A 889 -9.79 44.46 -10.23
C ASP A 889 -8.88 43.25 -10.49
N TYR A 890 -8.16 43.28 -11.60
CA TYR A 890 -7.10 42.33 -11.89
C TYR A 890 -5.75 43.04 -11.88
N THR A 891 -4.85 42.63 -10.99
CA THR A 891 -3.47 43.12 -10.96
C THR A 891 -2.49 41.98 -11.16
N MET A 892 -1.46 42.23 -11.98
CA MET A 892 -0.44 41.24 -12.32
C MET A 892 0.96 41.86 -12.20
N ALA A 893 1.79 41.23 -11.36
CA ALA A 893 3.17 41.63 -11.10
C ALA A 893 4.11 41.39 -12.30
N GLU A 894 5.29 42.01 -12.29
CA GLU A 894 6.28 41.93 -13.38
C GLU A 894 6.82 40.51 -13.64
N ASP A 895 6.87 39.66 -12.62
CA ASP A 895 7.37 38.28 -12.69
C ASP A 895 6.27 37.23 -12.85
N ALA A 896 5.02 37.67 -12.99
CA ALA A 896 3.87 36.81 -13.24
C ALA A 896 3.72 36.45 -14.73
N VAL A 897 3.02 35.35 -14.99
CA VAL A 897 2.73 34.85 -16.35
C VAL A 897 1.23 34.66 -16.53
N LEU A 898 0.67 35.15 -17.64
CA LEU A 898 -0.70 34.90 -18.07
C LEU A 898 -0.67 34.10 -19.37
N ASN A 899 -1.34 32.95 -19.38
CA ASN A 899 -1.49 32.12 -20.57
C ASN A 899 -2.91 32.23 -21.13
N ILE A 900 -3.00 32.46 -22.43
CA ILE A 900 -4.26 32.48 -23.20
C ILE A 900 -4.10 31.58 -24.43
N ASP A 901 -5.02 30.63 -24.58
CA ASP A 901 -5.05 29.73 -25.73
C ASP A 901 -5.78 30.38 -26.93
N VAL A 902 -5.26 30.17 -28.14
CA VAL A 902 -5.80 30.72 -29.40
C VAL A 902 -5.98 29.59 -30.43
N ASP A 903 -7.22 29.21 -30.70
CA ASP A 903 -7.56 28.21 -31.73
C ASP A 903 -7.83 28.89 -33.07
N LEU A 904 -6.82 28.79 -33.95
CA LEU A 904 -6.82 29.37 -35.29
C LEU A 904 -7.84 28.72 -36.21
N SER A 905 -8.14 27.44 -36.01
CA SER A 905 -9.04 26.68 -36.88
C SER A 905 -10.50 27.10 -36.70
N LYS A 906 -10.85 27.53 -35.49
CA LYS A 906 -12.20 27.97 -35.12
C LYS A 906 -12.35 29.48 -35.04
N GLY A 907 -11.24 30.23 -35.01
CA GLY A 907 -11.27 31.68 -34.83
C GLY A 907 -11.73 32.08 -33.43
N ILE A 908 -11.46 31.24 -32.43
CA ILE A 908 -11.80 31.48 -31.02
C ILE A 908 -10.53 31.57 -30.18
N THR A 909 -10.64 32.21 -29.03
CA THR A 909 -9.57 32.40 -28.06
C THR A 909 -10.17 32.23 -26.68
N ASP A 910 -9.34 31.84 -25.73
CA ASP A 910 -9.64 32.05 -24.33
C ASP A 910 -9.73 33.56 -24.06
N GLN A 911 -10.63 33.95 -23.16
CA GLN A 911 -10.96 35.33 -22.87
C GLN A 911 -10.92 35.59 -21.36
N LEU A 912 -10.29 36.69 -20.98
CA LEU A 912 -10.30 37.22 -19.62
C LEU A 912 -11.28 38.40 -19.56
N ILE A 913 -12.32 38.28 -18.73
CA ILE A 913 -13.37 39.28 -18.52
C ILE A 913 -13.20 39.89 -17.13
N ILE A 914 -13.16 41.22 -17.05
CA ILE A 914 -12.83 41.97 -15.84
C ILE A 914 -13.85 43.09 -15.65
N ASP A 915 -14.61 43.02 -14.56
CA ASP A 915 -15.62 44.04 -14.21
C ASP A 915 -14.98 45.32 -13.61
N GLY A 916 -13.78 45.20 -13.04
CA GLY A 916 -12.99 46.30 -12.48
C GLY A 916 -11.89 46.83 -13.40
N ASP A 917 -10.83 47.37 -12.79
CA ASP A 917 -9.65 47.85 -13.51
C ASP A 917 -8.65 46.71 -13.77
N MET A 918 -7.86 46.85 -14.84
CA MET A 918 -6.78 45.91 -15.17
C MET A 918 -5.41 46.61 -15.19
N GLU A 919 -4.46 46.08 -14.40
CA GLU A 919 -3.05 46.46 -14.45
C GLU A 919 -2.17 45.22 -14.67
N ALA A 920 -1.63 45.06 -15.89
CA ALA A 920 -0.87 43.87 -16.26
C ALA A 920 0.57 44.16 -16.66
N ASN A 921 1.53 43.91 -15.76
CA ASN A 921 2.94 44.27 -15.96
C ASN A 921 3.87 43.06 -16.31
N GLY A 922 3.36 41.83 -16.21
CA GLY A 922 4.16 40.61 -16.41
C GLY A 922 4.24 40.11 -17.85
N VAL A 923 4.36 38.79 -18.02
CA VAL A 923 4.51 38.13 -19.32
C VAL A 923 3.18 37.58 -19.81
N LEU A 924 2.79 37.91 -21.04
CA LEU A 924 1.65 37.29 -21.72
C LEU A 924 2.12 36.21 -22.70
N ASN A 925 1.66 34.98 -22.53
CA ASN A 925 1.85 33.90 -23.48
C ASN A 925 0.55 33.64 -24.25
N LEU A 926 0.64 33.72 -25.57
CA LEU A 926 -0.41 33.35 -26.51
C LEU A 926 -0.05 32.00 -27.11
N ILE A 927 -0.87 30.98 -26.83
CA ILE A 927 -0.58 29.59 -27.18
C ILE A 927 -1.47 29.18 -28.36
N PHE A 928 -0.86 29.02 -29.53
CA PHE A 928 -1.59 28.77 -30.77
C PHE A 928 -1.84 27.27 -31.01
N SER A 929 -3.04 26.97 -31.51
CA SER A 929 -3.41 25.66 -32.06
C SER A 929 -4.15 25.82 -33.39
N GLY A 930 -4.17 24.77 -34.21
CA GLY A 930 -4.85 24.78 -35.52
C GLY A 930 -4.12 25.58 -36.61
N GLU A 931 -4.81 25.80 -37.73
CA GLU A 931 -4.32 26.59 -38.88
C GLU A 931 -5.30 27.72 -39.21
N LEU A 932 -4.77 28.89 -39.59
CA LEU A 932 -5.56 30.05 -40.01
C LEU A 932 -6.24 29.77 -41.36
N SER A 933 -7.57 29.90 -41.39
CA SER A 933 -8.36 29.76 -42.63
C SER A 933 -8.47 31.06 -43.44
N GLN A 934 -8.38 32.22 -42.78
CA GLN A 934 -8.43 33.57 -43.36
C GLN A 934 -7.96 34.61 -42.32
N ASP A 935 -7.92 35.90 -42.67
CA ASP A 935 -7.69 36.98 -41.69
C ASP A 935 -8.69 36.88 -40.52
N ALA A 936 -8.17 36.77 -39.30
CA ALA A 936 -8.93 36.58 -38.07
C ALA A 936 -8.56 37.64 -37.01
N SER A 937 -9.53 37.91 -36.13
CA SER A 937 -9.39 38.81 -34.99
C SER A 937 -9.87 38.08 -33.74
N PHE A 938 -9.06 38.11 -32.69
CA PHE A 938 -9.30 37.40 -31.44
C PHE A 938 -9.37 38.42 -30.31
N GLN A 939 -10.45 38.41 -29.52
CA GLN A 939 -10.61 39.28 -28.36
C GLN A 939 -10.08 38.58 -27.13
N LEU A 940 -8.95 39.04 -26.59
CA LEU A 940 -8.30 38.38 -25.45
C LEU A 940 -8.86 38.90 -24.12
N PHE A 941 -9.20 40.19 -24.08
CA PHE A 941 -9.61 40.90 -22.88
C PHE A 941 -10.98 41.56 -23.08
N ASP A 942 -11.80 41.59 -22.03
CA ASP A 942 -13.00 42.43 -21.93
C ASP A 942 -12.93 43.14 -20.58
N VAL A 943 -12.62 44.44 -20.59
CA VAL A 943 -12.32 45.21 -19.37
C VAL A 943 -13.32 46.35 -19.26
N ALA A 944 -14.17 46.29 -18.24
CA ALA A 944 -15.19 47.31 -18.02
C ALA A 944 -14.60 48.63 -17.44
N GLY A 945 -13.51 48.53 -16.66
CA GLY A 945 -12.77 49.64 -16.08
C GLY A 945 -11.62 50.17 -16.95
N ASP A 946 -10.63 50.79 -16.31
CA ASP A 946 -9.42 51.25 -16.99
C ASP A 946 -8.49 50.06 -17.26
N ALA A 947 -8.06 49.90 -18.52
CA ALA A 947 -7.16 48.84 -18.94
C ALA A 947 -5.74 49.36 -19.21
N ASN A 948 -4.79 48.95 -18.37
CA ASN A 948 -3.37 49.20 -18.54
C ASN A 948 -2.62 47.90 -18.89
N PHE A 949 -2.38 47.70 -20.19
CA PHE A 949 -1.63 46.57 -20.73
C PHE A 949 -0.11 46.84 -20.72
N GLY A 950 0.47 46.92 -19.52
CA GLY A 950 1.89 47.16 -19.27
C GLY A 950 2.81 45.95 -19.46
N PHE A 951 2.42 44.93 -20.23
CA PHE A 951 3.14 43.66 -20.33
C PHE A 951 4.62 43.88 -20.65
N SER A 952 5.49 43.26 -19.87
CA SER A 952 6.94 43.33 -20.07
C SER A 952 7.37 42.54 -21.30
N GLU A 953 6.74 41.39 -21.56
CA GLU A 953 6.97 40.53 -22.73
C GLU A 953 5.65 39.93 -23.23
N ILE A 954 5.57 39.69 -24.54
CA ILE A 954 4.47 38.96 -25.19
C ILE A 954 5.10 37.84 -26.03
N HIS A 955 4.70 36.59 -25.78
CA HIS A 955 5.21 35.42 -26.50
C HIS A 955 4.12 34.77 -27.36
N LEU A 956 4.48 34.44 -28.60
CA LEU A 956 3.64 33.69 -29.53
C LEU A 956 4.10 32.23 -29.56
N LEU A 957 3.59 31.43 -28.64
CA LEU A 957 4.00 30.04 -28.44
C LEU A 957 3.22 29.11 -29.36
N SER A 958 3.89 28.07 -29.89
CA SER A 958 3.29 27.13 -30.85
C SER A 958 2.70 27.80 -32.10
N ASN A 959 3.10 29.05 -32.39
CA ASN A 959 2.67 29.81 -33.57
C ASN A 959 3.14 29.09 -34.85
N PRO A 960 2.22 28.63 -35.72
CA PRO A 960 2.59 27.98 -36.98
C PRO A 960 3.03 28.98 -38.07
N TYR A 961 2.97 30.29 -37.80
CA TYR A 961 3.30 31.37 -38.71
C TYR A 961 4.47 32.24 -38.20
N ASP A 962 4.95 33.16 -39.03
CA ASP A 962 5.98 34.14 -38.60
C ASP A 962 5.34 35.18 -37.66
N ASP A 963 6.08 35.65 -36.66
CA ASP A 963 5.57 36.65 -35.70
C ASP A 963 5.16 37.97 -36.38
N SER A 964 5.73 38.28 -37.55
CA SER A 964 5.33 39.45 -38.36
C SER A 964 3.93 39.34 -38.97
N ASN A 965 3.32 38.14 -38.96
CA ASN A 965 1.93 37.91 -39.34
C ASN A 965 0.93 38.27 -38.23
N TRP A 966 1.37 38.88 -37.13
CA TRP A 966 0.51 39.25 -36.01
C TRP A 966 0.61 40.74 -35.69
N ASP A 967 -0.53 41.42 -35.66
CA ASP A 967 -0.67 42.80 -35.20
C ASP A 967 -1.11 42.82 -33.74
N LEU A 968 -0.17 43.21 -32.87
CA LEU A 968 -0.34 43.35 -31.43
C LEU A 968 -0.77 44.76 -31.02
N THR A 969 -0.89 45.73 -31.94
CA THR A 969 -1.20 47.12 -31.58
C THR A 969 -2.56 47.27 -30.92
N GLY A 970 -3.52 46.40 -31.28
CA GLY A 970 -4.84 46.32 -30.65
C GLY A 970 -4.79 45.84 -29.19
N LEU A 971 -3.71 45.18 -28.78
CA LEU A 971 -3.45 44.82 -27.39
C LEU A 971 -2.91 46.01 -26.59
N MET A 972 -2.21 46.93 -27.24
CA MET A 972 -1.53 48.06 -26.58
C MET A 972 -2.36 49.35 -26.58
N ALA A 973 -3.56 49.33 -27.19
CA ALA A 973 -4.40 50.52 -27.39
C ALA A 973 -5.34 50.84 -26.21
N GLY A 974 -5.41 49.99 -25.19
CA GLY A 974 -6.39 50.07 -24.09
C GLY A 974 -7.80 49.59 -24.53
N GLY A 975 -8.65 49.23 -23.57
CA GLY A 975 -9.98 48.64 -23.81
C GLY A 975 -9.94 47.10 -23.95
N ASP A 976 -10.71 46.55 -24.88
CA ASP A 976 -11.00 45.09 -24.99
C ASP A 976 -9.89 44.26 -25.67
N GLY A 977 -8.62 44.61 -25.48
CA GLY A 977 -7.40 44.08 -26.13
C GLY A 977 -7.55 42.97 -27.20
N PHE A 978 -7.25 43.32 -28.46
CA PHE A 978 -7.38 42.42 -29.62
C PHE A 978 -6.04 41.97 -30.22
N LEU A 979 -5.98 40.69 -30.60
CA LEU A 979 -4.95 40.11 -31.48
C LEU A 979 -5.50 39.99 -32.91
N ARG A 980 -4.74 40.43 -33.92
CA ARG A 980 -5.15 40.34 -35.33
C ARG A 980 -4.08 39.67 -36.18
N SER A 981 -4.47 38.81 -37.12
CA SER A 981 -3.55 38.28 -38.12
C SER A 981 -3.34 39.29 -39.26
N THR A 982 -2.11 39.48 -39.72
CA THR A 982 -1.72 40.33 -40.86
C THR A 982 -1.20 39.47 -42.01
N GLY A 983 -2.06 39.27 -43.02
CA GLY A 983 -1.68 38.68 -44.30
C GLY A 983 -1.57 37.16 -44.27
N VAL A 984 -2.53 36.49 -44.89
CA VAL A 984 -2.44 35.07 -45.24
C VAL A 984 -1.35 34.90 -46.31
N PRO A 985 -0.35 34.00 -46.16
CA PRO A 985 0.34 33.48 -47.33
C PRO A 985 -0.72 32.76 -48.14
N GLU A 986 -1.16 33.33 -49.28
CA GLU A 986 -2.03 32.58 -50.20
C GLU A 986 -1.47 31.16 -50.33
N PRO A 987 -2.27 30.10 -50.09
CA PRO A 987 -1.77 28.74 -50.21
C PRO A 987 -1.16 28.63 -51.59
N SER A 988 0.18 28.48 -51.61
CA SER A 988 1.01 28.90 -52.74
C SER A 988 0.29 28.69 -54.07
N THR A 989 -0.04 29.78 -54.75
CA THR A 989 -0.70 29.74 -56.06
C THR A 989 0.10 28.89 -57.06
N TRP A 990 1.38 28.62 -56.76
CA TRP A 990 2.25 27.63 -57.39
C TRP A 990 1.73 26.19 -57.38
N LEU A 991 1.10 25.69 -56.31
CA LEU A 991 0.61 24.31 -56.26
C LEU A 991 -0.63 24.12 -57.15
N LEU A 992 -1.52 25.11 -57.21
CA LEU A 992 -2.68 25.12 -58.10
C LEU A 992 -2.29 25.34 -59.58
N LEU A 993 -1.23 26.12 -59.86
CA LEU A 993 -0.71 26.26 -61.24
C LEU A 993 0.04 25.00 -61.72
N VAL A 994 0.74 24.29 -60.83
CA VAL A 994 1.46 23.03 -61.18
C VAL A 994 0.48 21.87 -61.35
N CYS A 995 -0.56 21.76 -60.50
CA CYS A 995 -1.60 20.74 -60.66
C CYS A 995 -2.54 21.03 -61.86
N GLY A 996 -2.86 22.30 -62.13
CA GLY A 996 -3.62 22.71 -63.31
C GLY A 996 -2.89 22.49 -64.64
N ALA A 997 -1.56 22.63 -64.65
CA ALA A 997 -0.74 22.39 -65.84
C ALA A 997 -0.50 20.89 -66.14
N PHE A 998 -0.43 20.03 -65.11
CA PHE A 998 -0.30 18.57 -65.31
C PHE A 998 -1.62 17.90 -65.71
N GLY A 999 -2.77 18.38 -65.20
CA GLY A 999 -4.09 17.84 -65.52
C GLY A 999 -4.54 18.05 -66.98
N MET A 1000 -4.04 19.07 -67.66
CA MET A 1000 -4.37 19.34 -69.07
C MET A 1000 -3.50 18.59 -70.09
N MET A 1001 -2.40 17.95 -69.67
CA MET A 1001 -1.50 17.22 -70.60
C MET A 1001 -1.83 15.72 -70.77
N THR A 1002 -2.68 15.13 -69.93
CA THR A 1002 -3.02 13.70 -69.98
C THR A 1002 -4.33 13.36 -70.72
N LEU A 1003 -5.15 14.35 -71.11
CA LEU A 1003 -6.42 14.12 -71.83
C LEU A 1003 -6.32 14.19 -73.37
N ARG A 1004 -5.11 14.29 -73.93
CA ARG A 1004 -4.89 14.32 -75.39
C ARG A 1004 -3.97 13.21 -75.91
N ARG A 1005 -4.24 11.95 -75.57
CA ARG A 1005 -3.90 10.78 -76.42
C ARG A 1005 -4.42 9.47 -75.83
N ARG A 1006 -5.52 8.97 -76.38
CA ARG A 1006 -5.69 7.58 -76.85
C ARG A 1006 -7.13 7.33 -77.29
N GLY A 1007 -7.44 7.82 -78.49
CA GLY A 1007 -8.46 7.21 -79.33
C GLY A 1007 -7.76 6.41 -80.42
N LYS A 1008 -7.93 5.09 -80.40
CA LYS A 1008 -8.05 4.14 -81.54
C LYS A 1008 -7.31 2.80 -81.37
N VAL A 1009 -8.15 1.76 -81.31
CA VAL A 1009 -8.15 0.53 -82.14
C VAL A 1009 -7.09 -0.55 -81.88
N GLY A 1010 -7.56 -1.79 -81.66
CA GLY A 1010 -6.89 -2.99 -82.17
C GLY A 1010 -7.06 -4.29 -81.36
N ASN A 1011 -8.09 -5.07 -81.69
CA ASN A 1011 -8.22 -6.54 -81.76
C ASN A 1011 -7.23 -7.51 -81.07
N ALA A 1012 -7.83 -8.59 -80.51
CA ALA A 1012 -7.42 -10.02 -80.48
C ALA A 1012 -6.04 -10.35 -79.86
N GLN A 1013 -5.89 -11.26 -78.90
CA GLN A 1013 -6.38 -12.65 -78.81
C GLN A 1013 -6.49 -13.07 -77.33
#